data_AF-A0A0D6KWU3-F1
#
_entry.id   AF-A0A0D6KWU3-F1
#
_cell.length_a   1.000
_cell.length_b   1.000
_cell.length_c   1.000
_cell.angle_alpha   90.00
_cell.angle_beta   90.00
_cell.angle_gamma   90.00
#
_symmetry.space_group_name_H-M   'P 1'
#
loop_
_entity.id
_entity.type
_entity.pdbx_description
1 polymer ?
#
loop_
_entity_poly.entity_id
_entity_poly.type
_entity_poly.pdbx_seq_one_letter_code
_entity_poly.pdbx_strand_id
1 'polypeptide(L)'
;MSQHQPVPRLNLAPKLRRPLSLWNPLDYLRLLYWVFYFPQALLWYVDTFGGGYIPESAMNWQNSIQRQLLFQGLVLTVVTLLVVSIIFETIGVPVDWFSVAFGVVVGAYGVAFGVAVGERLGVARGVAFGMALGAALGVPLGVARGVAFGMALGVALAVTLGVARGVAVGVALGVVGVALGVVLGALGVVLGALGVALGVPLGVVRGVALGVPLSVARGVAVGVAVGVVLGVVLGVVLGVVLGVARGMAVGVAVGVVLGVYGVAVGVAVGIAVGVAVMRPENWLVGLPLNLQKIPNGSFLLPRITSIPLLNLDKQLQNWLQQDWETALHNTNELLAYTLQFIPVVQAVNKVLAKIPSEEIIWHISRLVEAPFDWNLVRFASTSLEEQLKSDAVKEFFILPRSWRERLQARLLTDPRLDTPARAAAAGFWYLHEGEPAKATEAFTVVRSLLYGEEMYTLAQNLATFHVAKEPGSIAAVKLFTFPPEPLLRPVTWQTITSLRRVVEDVQFVNRSVSRSAKSLALNRALGELTNILNQADNLPQAERGLIVDIAQTWQESLLQIAGEVGEFTITKPVVNPYIVGDPVQGNLFVGREDIIRQLEELWVMGHQLQSVVLYGHRRMGKTSILVNAANSLGSGLQLVYVNLLRLGDTPQGVGEVLMAITDEISQAVNIAPPADADLINLPYRTFERYFKQVEAQLEGGLIIALDEFEKIEELIEAGKIPQDFMGFLRGLVQMSSKVAFAFAGLHTLEEMTADYFQPFFASVIPIHVGFLKRAATRQILANPGEDFLLDYTSEALDEIYALTSGQPYLVQLLGFQLVRGYNDFVFEQGRSRSPVFKVEDVAAVINDPEFFKRGRYYFDGVWGQAMRGADGQQAIIQVLAPHPEGLSLDALAESTAMGREQLQAALGVLMRHDVVAENEGSWRIIVELFRRWVLQKHHR
;
A
#
# COMPACT_ATOMS: atom_id res chain seq x y z
N MET A 1 53.40 35.82 -7.28
CA MET A 1 53.08 34.40 -7.04
C MET A 1 52.80 34.19 -5.56
N SER A 2 51.55 34.34 -5.12
CA SER A 2 51.13 33.93 -3.79
C SER A 2 50.79 32.45 -3.82
N GLN A 3 51.67 31.61 -3.28
CA GLN A 3 51.38 30.19 -3.06
C GLN A 3 50.19 30.09 -2.08
N HIS A 4 48.97 29.92 -2.60
CA HIS A 4 47.82 29.57 -1.78
C HIS A 4 47.99 28.12 -1.32
N GLN A 5 48.06 27.92 -0.01
CA GLN A 5 48.12 26.59 0.58
C GLN A 5 46.78 25.89 0.30
N PRO A 6 46.79 24.59 -0.06
CA PRO A 6 45.56 23.82 -0.31
C PRO A 6 44.69 23.77 0.96
N VAL A 7 43.36 23.74 0.79
CA VAL A 7 42.42 23.61 1.90
C VAL A 7 42.71 22.30 2.64
N PRO A 8 42.97 22.33 3.97
CA PRO A 8 43.29 21.13 4.71
C PRO A 8 42.02 20.29 4.90
N ARG A 9 42.10 18.98 4.67
CA ARG A 9 40.99 18.06 4.98
C ARG A 9 41.00 17.72 6.47
N LEU A 10 40.00 18.18 7.21
CA LEU A 10 39.83 17.92 8.64
C LEU A 10 39.40 16.47 8.86
N ASN A 11 39.92 15.87 9.94
CA ASN A 11 39.45 14.58 10.45
C ASN A 11 39.46 14.69 11.98
N LEU A 12 38.33 15.12 12.52
CA LEU A 12 38.08 15.33 13.94
C LEU A 12 37.54 14.06 14.61
N ALA A 13 37.12 13.07 13.81
CA ALA A 13 36.65 11.78 14.27
C ALA A 13 37.62 11.11 15.25
N PRO A 14 37.10 10.40 16.28
CA PRO A 14 37.92 9.60 17.16
C PRO A 14 38.69 8.52 16.38
N LYS A 15 40.01 8.43 16.56
CA LYS A 15 40.85 7.40 15.90
C LYS A 15 40.85 6.07 16.66
N LEU A 16 39.68 5.46 16.84
CA LEU A 16 39.56 4.15 17.49
C LEU A 16 39.35 3.03 16.46
N ARG A 17 40.15 1.96 16.51
CA ARG A 17 40.09 0.85 15.53
C ARG A 17 39.38 -0.41 16.03
N ARG A 18 38.99 -0.45 17.31
CA ARG A 18 38.31 -1.59 17.95
C ARG A 18 37.25 -1.09 18.94
N PRO A 19 36.20 -1.87 19.24
CA PRO A 19 35.28 -1.50 20.31
C PRO A 19 36.01 -1.39 21.66
N LEU A 20 35.44 -0.58 22.57
CA LEU A 20 35.91 -0.47 23.95
C LEU A 20 35.80 -1.85 24.62
N SER A 21 36.74 -2.21 25.49
CA SER A 21 36.71 -3.48 26.22
C SER A 21 36.28 -3.26 27.68
N LEU A 22 35.45 -4.16 28.21
CA LEU A 22 35.10 -4.17 29.65
C LEU A 22 36.28 -4.45 30.57
N TRP A 23 37.37 -5.01 30.04
CA TRP A 23 38.49 -5.49 30.86
C TRP A 23 39.74 -4.63 30.74
N ASN A 24 39.69 -3.55 29.95
CA ASN A 24 40.83 -2.67 29.73
C ASN A 24 40.64 -1.32 30.45
N PRO A 25 41.40 -1.03 31.52
CA PRO A 25 41.23 0.21 32.28
C PRO A 25 41.50 1.48 31.45
N LEU A 26 42.33 1.40 30.40
CA LEU A 26 42.56 2.53 29.49
C LEU A 26 41.31 2.90 28.68
N ASP A 27 40.41 1.94 28.43
CA ASP A 27 39.15 2.20 27.71
C ASP A 27 38.14 2.94 28.63
N TYR A 28 38.19 2.70 29.95
CA TYR A 28 37.43 3.46 30.94
C TYR A 28 37.94 4.90 31.08
N LEU A 29 39.26 5.11 31.10
CA LEU A 29 39.84 6.46 31.09
C LEU A 29 39.51 7.21 29.79
N ARG A 30 39.51 6.51 28.66
CA ARG A 30 39.10 7.09 27.37
C ARG A 30 37.62 7.45 27.36
N LEU A 31 36.76 6.58 27.89
CA LEU A 31 35.33 6.84 28.01
C LEU A 31 35.06 8.04 28.92
N LEU A 32 35.78 8.15 30.04
CA LEU A 32 35.75 9.31 30.92
C LEU A 32 36.18 10.58 30.18
N TYR A 33 37.29 10.52 29.44
CA TYR A 33 37.74 11.62 28.60
C TYR A 33 36.68 12.01 27.55
N TRP A 34 36.04 11.04 26.90
CA TRP A 34 34.95 11.30 25.96
C TRP A 34 33.78 11.96 26.65
N VAL A 35 33.30 11.47 27.79
CA VAL A 35 32.17 12.07 28.51
C VAL A 35 32.42 13.54 28.87
N PHE A 36 33.63 13.88 29.33
CA PHE A 36 33.91 15.23 29.82
C PHE A 36 34.46 16.19 28.77
N TYR A 37 35.25 15.69 27.81
CA TYR A 37 36.02 16.49 26.85
C TYR A 37 35.66 16.23 25.38
N PHE A 38 34.95 15.15 25.05
CA PHE A 38 34.55 14.85 23.68
C PHE A 38 33.27 13.97 23.55
N PRO A 39 32.09 14.33 24.12
CA PRO A 39 30.86 13.52 24.04
C PRO A 39 30.41 13.14 22.64
N GLN A 40 30.72 13.93 21.60
CA GLN A 40 30.42 13.57 20.21
C GLN A 40 31.14 12.26 19.79
N ALA A 41 32.25 11.90 20.44
CA ALA A 41 32.92 10.62 20.25
C ALA A 41 32.07 9.41 20.66
N LEU A 42 31.13 9.59 21.61
CA LEU A 42 30.22 8.53 22.03
C LEU A 42 29.21 8.23 20.93
N LEU A 43 28.70 9.25 20.24
CA LEU A 43 27.79 9.08 19.10
C LEU A 43 28.51 8.42 17.94
N TRP A 44 29.70 8.91 17.60
CA TRP A 44 30.55 8.27 16.61
C TRP A 44 30.86 6.81 16.95
N TYR A 45 31.12 6.50 18.22
CA TYR A 45 31.42 5.13 18.67
C TYR A 45 30.22 4.19 18.49
N VAL A 46 29.01 4.68 18.82
CA VAL A 46 27.76 3.92 18.62
C VAL A 46 27.48 3.73 17.13
N ASP A 47 27.65 4.75 16.28
CA ASP A 47 27.44 4.62 14.85
C ASP A 47 28.46 3.68 14.19
N THR A 48 29.73 3.80 14.56
CA THR A 48 30.84 3.07 13.91
C THR A 48 30.85 1.59 14.26
N PHE A 49 30.59 1.25 15.54
CA PHE A 49 30.66 -0.14 15.99
C PHE A 49 29.27 -0.77 16.18
N GLY A 50 28.23 0.04 16.46
CA GLY A 50 26.89 -0.43 16.81
C GLY A 50 25.97 -0.76 15.64
N GLY A 51 26.43 -0.73 14.39
CA GLY A 51 25.65 -1.23 13.24
C GLY A 51 24.79 -0.19 12.50
N GLY A 52 25.07 1.11 12.63
CA GLY A 52 24.34 2.18 11.92
C GLY A 52 22.96 2.52 12.52
N TYR A 53 22.28 3.48 11.88
CA TYR A 53 21.02 4.08 12.34
C TYR A 53 19.88 3.05 12.53
N ILE A 54 19.22 3.08 13.68
CA ILE A 54 18.03 2.29 14.01
C ILE A 54 16.90 3.27 14.37
N PRO A 55 15.71 3.19 13.74
CA PRO A 55 14.61 4.13 13.98
C PRO A 55 14.07 4.08 15.42
N GLU A 56 13.50 5.20 15.87
CA GLU A 56 13.06 5.47 17.27
C GLU A 56 12.10 4.44 17.87
N SER A 57 11.37 3.71 17.04
CA SER A 57 10.43 2.66 17.48
C SER A 57 11.10 1.33 17.85
N ALA A 58 12.40 1.17 17.57
CA ALA A 58 13.12 -0.09 17.75
C ALA A 58 14.40 0.12 18.58
N MET A 59 14.27 0.51 19.84
CA MET A 59 15.40 0.46 20.78
C MET A 59 15.74 -1.01 21.08
N ASN A 60 16.64 -1.58 20.27
CA ASN A 60 16.95 -3.00 20.31
C ASN A 60 17.93 -3.31 21.46
N TRP A 61 17.41 -3.80 22.59
CA TRP A 61 18.19 -4.36 23.72
C TRP A 61 19.13 -5.52 23.31
N GLN A 62 19.09 -5.95 22.05
CA GLN A 62 19.99 -6.94 21.46
C GLN A 62 21.38 -6.38 21.08
N ASN A 63 21.56 -5.07 20.91
CA ASN A 63 22.87 -4.52 20.53
C ASN A 63 23.88 -4.66 21.68
N SER A 64 24.95 -5.43 21.46
CA SER A 64 25.95 -5.74 22.49
C SER A 64 26.77 -4.50 22.88
N ILE A 65 26.98 -3.56 21.97
CA ILE A 65 27.86 -2.40 22.16
C ILE A 65 27.19 -1.31 23.01
N GLN A 66 25.90 -1.06 22.80
CA GLN A 66 25.14 -0.11 23.63
C GLN A 66 25.03 -0.60 25.08
N ARG A 67 24.79 -1.90 25.28
CA ARG A 67 24.78 -2.52 26.63
C ARG A 67 26.14 -2.40 27.31
N GLN A 68 27.22 -2.62 26.55
CA GLN A 68 28.57 -2.50 27.06
C GLN A 68 28.90 -1.05 27.48
N LEU A 69 28.51 -0.06 26.66
CA LEU A 69 28.69 1.36 26.96
C LEU A 69 27.92 1.78 28.21
N LEU A 70 26.68 1.31 28.38
CA LEU A 70 25.85 1.55 29.56
C LEU A 70 26.51 0.98 30.81
N PHE A 71 26.99 -0.27 30.75
CA PHE A 71 27.67 -0.91 31.88
C PHE A 71 28.95 -0.16 32.27
N GLN A 72 29.80 0.19 31.29
CA GLN A 72 31.00 0.99 31.55
C GLN A 72 30.65 2.36 32.14
N GLY A 73 29.53 2.94 31.68
CA GLY A 73 28.98 4.18 32.19
C GLY A 73 28.63 4.11 33.67
N LEU A 74 27.87 3.09 34.05
CA LEU A 74 27.45 2.84 35.43
C LEU A 74 28.65 2.59 36.35
N VAL A 75 29.61 1.79 35.90
CA VAL A 75 30.87 1.54 36.63
C VAL A 75 31.67 2.83 36.83
N LEU A 76 31.82 3.67 35.79
CA LEU A 76 32.50 4.95 35.92
C LEU A 76 31.80 5.89 36.90
N THR A 77 30.47 5.99 36.88
CA THR A 77 29.73 6.84 37.82
C THR A 77 30.01 6.45 39.28
N VAL A 78 30.04 5.15 39.59
CA VAL A 78 30.34 4.65 40.94
C VAL A 78 31.82 4.88 41.29
N VAL A 79 32.73 4.43 40.44
CA VAL A 79 34.17 4.41 40.72
C VAL A 79 34.74 5.83 40.79
N THR A 80 34.35 6.73 39.88
CA THR A 80 34.87 8.11 39.88
C THR A 80 34.48 8.87 41.13
N LEU A 81 33.22 8.76 41.58
CA LEU A 81 32.75 9.40 42.80
C LEU A 81 33.46 8.87 44.05
N LEU A 82 33.69 7.56 44.14
CA LEU A 82 34.45 6.96 45.25
C LEU A 82 35.92 7.39 45.23
N VAL A 83 36.59 7.35 44.07
CA VAL A 83 38.01 7.72 43.95
C VAL A 83 38.23 9.21 44.26
N VAL A 84 37.40 10.09 43.73
CA VAL A 84 37.47 11.54 44.00
C VAL A 84 37.25 11.81 45.49
N SER A 85 36.31 11.12 46.12
CA SER A 85 36.03 11.20 47.56
C SER A 85 37.25 10.78 48.40
N ILE A 86 37.86 9.64 48.07
CA ILE A 86 39.08 9.17 48.74
C ILE A 86 40.23 10.17 48.56
N ILE A 87 40.39 10.73 47.36
CA ILE A 87 41.41 11.75 47.08
C ILE A 87 41.18 13.00 47.96
N PHE A 88 39.94 13.48 48.08
CA PHE A 88 39.62 14.61 48.95
C PHE A 88 39.96 14.33 50.41
N GLU A 89 39.67 13.12 50.90
CA GLU A 89 40.03 12.70 52.25
C GLU A 89 41.57 12.66 52.43
N THR A 90 42.32 12.22 51.43
CA THR A 90 43.81 12.25 51.47
C THR A 90 44.41 13.65 51.42
N ILE A 91 43.70 14.64 50.86
CA ILE A 91 44.12 16.05 50.83
C ILE A 91 43.61 16.82 52.08
N GLY A 92 42.96 16.12 53.02
CA GLY A 92 42.49 16.69 54.28
C GLY A 92 41.13 17.38 54.21
N VAL A 93 40.35 17.15 53.15
CA VAL A 93 38.98 17.65 53.03
C VAL A 93 38.02 16.61 53.61
N PRO A 94 37.19 16.95 54.62
CA PRO A 94 36.25 16.01 55.21
C PRO A 94 35.15 15.64 54.21
N VAL A 95 34.92 14.34 54.03
CA VAL A 95 33.95 13.79 53.07
C VAL A 95 32.75 13.18 53.79
N ASP A 96 31.55 13.55 53.35
CA ASP A 96 30.30 12.92 53.79
C ASP A 96 29.91 11.74 52.88
N TRP A 97 30.19 10.52 53.36
CA TRP A 97 29.88 9.29 52.63
C TRP A 97 28.39 9.09 52.34
N PHE A 98 27.47 9.70 53.10
CA PHE A 98 26.03 9.67 52.79
C PHE A 98 25.70 10.47 51.53
N SER A 99 26.28 11.68 51.40
CA SER A 99 26.15 12.50 50.20
C SER A 99 26.81 11.85 48.98
N VAL A 100 27.94 11.15 49.17
CA VAL A 100 28.59 10.35 48.10
C VAL A 100 27.68 9.21 47.64
N ALA A 101 27.10 8.45 48.58
CA ALA A 101 26.16 7.38 48.25
C ALA A 101 24.90 7.89 47.53
N PHE A 102 24.35 9.02 47.97
CA PHE A 102 23.22 9.67 47.30
C PHE A 102 23.60 10.14 45.88
N GLY A 103 24.78 10.74 45.71
CA GLY A 103 25.31 11.13 44.40
C GLY A 103 25.49 9.95 43.44
N VAL A 104 25.94 8.79 43.94
CA VAL A 104 26.04 7.55 43.16
C VAL A 104 24.66 7.05 42.73
N VAL A 105 23.67 7.06 43.61
CA VAL A 105 22.28 6.64 43.30
C VAL A 105 21.63 7.58 42.28
N VAL A 106 21.76 8.89 42.46
CA VAL A 106 21.23 9.90 41.54
C VAL A 106 21.94 9.83 40.19
N GLY A 107 23.27 9.66 40.17
CA GLY A 107 24.04 9.49 38.94
C GLY A 107 23.67 8.21 38.18
N ALA A 108 23.51 7.08 38.88
CA ALA A 108 23.07 5.82 38.29
C ALA A 108 21.63 5.93 37.72
N TYR A 109 20.73 6.60 38.45
CA TYR A 109 19.38 6.88 37.97
C TYR A 109 19.38 7.81 36.75
N GLY A 110 20.26 8.81 36.71
CA GLY A 110 20.46 9.69 35.56
C GLY A 110 20.95 8.95 34.32
N VAL A 111 21.89 8.00 34.47
CA VAL A 111 22.34 7.12 33.38
C VAL A 111 21.20 6.24 32.87
N ALA A 112 20.38 5.67 33.77
CA ALA A 112 19.26 4.80 33.40
C ALA A 112 18.06 5.57 32.79
N PHE A 113 17.73 6.75 33.31
CA PHE A 113 16.62 7.58 32.82
C PHE A 113 16.95 8.24 31.47
N GLY A 114 18.18 8.72 31.28
CA GLY A 114 18.62 9.25 29.99
C GLY A 114 18.57 8.22 28.85
N VAL A 115 18.73 6.93 29.19
CA VAL A 115 18.56 5.81 28.25
C VAL A 115 17.07 5.57 27.93
N ALA A 116 16.15 5.83 28.85
CA ALA A 116 14.73 5.52 28.69
C ALA A 116 13.90 6.60 27.96
N VAL A 117 14.37 7.85 27.87
CA VAL A 117 13.58 9.01 27.42
C VAL A 117 14.07 9.64 26.11
N GLY A 118 15.20 9.23 25.54
CA GLY A 118 15.83 9.99 24.44
C GLY A 118 15.53 9.51 23.01
N GLU A 119 14.87 10.36 22.21
CA GLU A 119 14.96 10.39 20.73
C GLU A 119 16.43 10.46 20.26
N ARG A 120 16.75 9.75 19.15
CA ARG A 120 18.01 9.69 18.36
C ARG A 120 19.39 9.59 19.06
N LEU A 121 19.51 9.83 20.37
CA LEU A 121 20.74 10.20 21.11
C LEU A 121 20.83 9.59 22.54
N GLY A 122 19.85 8.77 22.94
CA GLY A 122 19.53 8.44 24.34
C GLY A 122 20.66 7.82 25.18
N VAL A 123 21.36 6.79 24.69
CA VAL A 123 22.34 6.06 25.52
C VAL A 123 23.62 6.88 25.74
N ALA A 124 24.19 7.45 24.67
CA ALA A 124 25.42 8.23 24.73
C ALA A 124 25.26 9.51 25.57
N ARG A 125 24.16 10.25 25.35
CA ARG A 125 23.86 11.46 26.13
C ARG A 125 23.40 11.14 27.55
N GLY A 126 22.62 10.07 27.76
CA GLY A 126 22.18 9.63 29.09
C GLY A 126 23.35 9.21 29.98
N VAL A 127 24.31 8.45 29.43
CA VAL A 127 25.55 8.08 30.13
C VAL A 127 26.41 9.31 30.46
N ALA A 128 26.58 10.22 29.51
CA ALA A 128 27.37 11.44 29.72
C ALA A 128 26.72 12.40 30.74
N PHE A 129 25.40 12.61 30.63
CA PHE A 129 24.62 13.47 31.53
C PHE A 129 24.53 12.88 32.94
N GLY A 130 24.28 11.58 33.08
CA GLY A 130 24.24 10.90 34.38
C GLY A 130 25.57 10.94 35.13
N MET A 131 26.70 10.79 34.43
CA MET A 131 28.03 10.98 35.03
C MET A 131 28.29 12.44 35.44
N ALA A 132 27.98 13.40 34.56
CA ALA A 132 28.20 14.81 34.84
C ALA A 132 27.34 15.29 36.02
N LEU A 133 26.07 14.88 36.09
CA LEU A 133 25.15 15.21 37.17
C LEU A 133 25.55 14.55 38.49
N GLY A 134 25.99 13.29 38.45
CA GLY A 134 26.52 12.57 39.62
C GLY A 134 27.75 13.27 40.21
N ALA A 135 28.70 13.68 39.36
CA ALA A 135 29.89 14.43 39.76
C ALA A 135 29.56 15.84 40.30
N ALA A 136 28.66 16.57 39.63
CA ALA A 136 28.28 17.92 40.00
C ALA A 136 27.43 18.00 41.28
N LEU A 137 26.68 16.95 41.62
CA LEU A 137 25.89 16.91 42.86
C LEU A 137 26.64 16.25 44.03
N GLY A 138 27.43 15.21 43.76
CA GLY A 138 28.14 14.45 44.81
C GLY A 138 29.31 15.20 45.45
N VAL A 139 30.08 15.95 44.66
CA VAL A 139 31.32 16.61 45.13
C VAL A 139 31.08 17.91 45.90
N PRO A 140 30.33 18.91 45.40
CA PRO A 140 30.18 20.18 46.11
C PRO A 140 29.24 20.10 47.32
N LEU A 141 28.23 19.21 47.34
CA LEU A 141 27.34 19.05 48.51
C LEU A 141 28.07 18.40 49.71
N GLY A 142 29.00 17.47 49.46
CA GLY A 142 29.84 16.88 50.50
C GLY A 142 30.84 17.89 51.10
N VAL A 143 31.49 18.70 50.25
CA VAL A 143 32.48 19.69 50.68
C VAL A 143 31.84 20.92 51.35
N ALA A 144 30.72 21.43 50.83
CA ALA A 144 30.03 22.59 51.39
C ALA A 144 29.49 22.32 52.80
N ARG A 145 29.06 21.08 53.08
CA ARG A 145 28.58 20.68 54.41
C ARG A 145 29.73 20.56 55.41
N GLY A 146 30.92 20.12 54.99
CA GLY A 146 32.13 20.10 55.81
C GLY A 146 32.67 21.49 56.18
N VAL A 147 32.65 22.43 55.23
CA VAL A 147 33.17 23.80 55.46
C VAL A 147 32.17 24.69 56.21
N ALA A 148 30.87 24.61 55.89
CA ALA A 148 29.84 25.40 56.57
C ALA A 148 29.65 24.97 58.03
N PHE A 149 29.76 23.66 58.34
CA PHE A 149 29.68 23.17 59.71
C PHE A 149 30.93 23.49 60.52
N GLY A 150 32.12 23.48 59.90
CA GLY A 150 33.38 23.88 60.55
C GLY A 150 33.44 25.36 60.93
N MET A 151 32.95 26.28 60.09
CA MET A 151 32.92 27.72 60.43
C MET A 151 31.74 28.10 61.34
N ALA A 152 30.56 27.51 61.17
CA ALA A 152 29.40 27.83 62.01
C ALA A 152 29.59 27.31 63.45
N LEU A 153 30.16 26.10 63.66
CA LEU A 153 30.52 25.63 64.99
C LEU A 153 31.79 26.26 65.53
N GLY A 154 32.76 26.62 64.69
CA GLY A 154 33.97 27.33 65.14
C GLY A 154 33.65 28.71 65.73
N VAL A 155 32.70 29.44 65.15
CA VAL A 155 32.28 30.76 65.66
C VAL A 155 31.23 30.63 66.77
N ALA A 156 30.32 29.64 66.71
CA ALA A 156 29.34 29.41 67.78
C ALA A 156 29.99 28.84 69.07
N LEU A 157 31.01 27.98 68.98
CA LEU A 157 31.79 27.51 70.15
C LEU A 157 32.81 28.54 70.64
N ALA A 158 33.34 29.43 69.78
CA ALA A 158 34.18 30.54 70.23
C ALA A 158 33.39 31.61 71.02
N VAL A 159 32.09 31.78 70.74
CA VAL A 159 31.24 32.76 71.42
C VAL A 159 30.46 32.15 72.61
N THR A 160 30.30 30.82 72.68
CA THR A 160 29.64 30.16 73.83
C THR A 160 30.60 29.51 74.84
N LEU A 161 31.89 29.30 74.51
CA LEU A 161 32.94 28.92 75.47
C LEU A 161 33.87 30.08 75.88
N GLY A 162 33.64 31.30 75.38
CA GLY A 162 34.34 32.52 75.80
C GLY A 162 33.74 33.24 77.02
N VAL A 163 32.60 32.80 77.56
CA VAL A 163 31.88 33.52 78.65
C VAL A 163 31.49 32.61 79.83
N ALA A 164 32.12 31.45 79.99
CA ALA A 164 31.92 30.61 81.19
C ALA A 164 33.24 30.20 81.85
N ARG A 165 34.25 31.07 81.79
CA ARG A 165 35.38 31.08 82.73
C ARG A 165 35.39 32.40 83.49
N GLY A 166 34.35 32.56 84.30
CA GLY A 166 34.20 33.60 85.30
C GLY A 166 33.56 32.99 86.53
N VAL A 167 34.42 32.65 87.49
CA VAL A 167 34.16 32.49 88.93
C VAL A 167 33.86 31.07 89.47
N ALA A 168 34.82 30.66 90.33
CA ALA A 168 34.73 29.75 91.48
C ALA A 168 34.52 28.26 91.21
N VAL A 169 35.58 27.47 91.06
CA VAL A 169 36.38 26.82 92.14
C VAL A 169 35.61 25.69 92.83
N GLY A 170 36.19 24.49 92.79
CA GLY A 170 35.77 23.40 93.66
C GLY A 170 36.63 22.15 93.50
N VAL A 171 37.95 22.25 93.70
CA VAL A 171 38.76 21.08 94.10
C VAL A 171 39.23 21.33 95.53
N ALA A 172 39.08 20.27 96.34
CA ALA A 172 39.76 19.97 97.61
C ALA A 172 38.98 20.21 98.92
N LEU A 173 38.67 19.06 99.56
CA LEU A 173 38.61 18.76 101.00
C LEU A 173 37.34 19.11 101.80
N GLY A 174 36.72 18.08 102.42
CA GLY A 174 35.75 18.27 103.51
C GLY A 174 34.66 17.20 103.73
N VAL A 175 35.04 15.93 103.87
CA VAL A 175 34.53 14.92 104.85
C VAL A 175 33.07 14.99 105.40
N VAL A 176 32.36 13.86 105.19
CA VAL A 176 31.32 13.18 106.01
C VAL A 176 29.84 13.64 105.91
N GLY A 177 28.99 12.69 105.54
CA GLY A 177 27.52 12.78 105.59
C GLY A 177 26.77 11.59 104.96
N VAL A 178 27.17 10.38 105.36
CA VAL A 178 26.55 9.04 105.25
C VAL A 178 25.09 8.87 104.74
N ALA A 179 24.94 7.86 103.86
CA ALA A 179 23.83 6.89 103.69
C ALA A 179 22.52 7.27 102.99
N LEU A 180 21.80 6.36 102.31
CA LEU A 180 22.03 5.11 101.55
C LEU A 180 20.63 4.57 101.18
N GLY A 181 20.55 3.79 100.10
CA GLY A 181 19.39 2.96 99.73
C GLY A 181 19.17 2.94 98.21
N VAL A 182 20.04 2.34 97.38
CA VAL A 182 20.04 0.90 96.96
C VAL A 182 18.61 0.38 96.71
N VAL A 183 18.21 -0.09 95.52
CA VAL A 183 18.41 -1.46 94.99
C VAL A 183 17.50 -1.66 93.74
N LEU A 184 18.12 -1.94 92.58
CA LEU A 184 18.04 -3.16 91.72
C LEU A 184 16.95 -3.38 90.65
N GLY A 185 17.45 -3.89 89.51
CA GLY A 185 16.82 -4.87 88.60
C GLY A 185 16.81 -4.43 87.13
N ALA A 186 17.88 -4.57 86.31
CA ALA A 186 18.42 -5.79 85.65
C ALA A 186 17.36 -6.55 84.81
N LEU A 187 17.53 -7.14 83.61
CA LEU A 187 18.54 -7.26 82.53
C LEU A 187 17.92 -8.24 81.48
N GLY A 188 18.33 -8.25 80.21
CA GLY A 188 18.20 -9.40 79.28
C GLY A 188 17.34 -9.13 78.00
N VAL A 189 17.80 -9.05 76.74
CA VAL A 189 18.73 -9.82 75.86
C VAL A 189 18.00 -10.87 74.98
N VAL A 190 17.91 -10.57 73.65
CA VAL A 190 18.24 -11.42 72.47
C VAL A 190 17.20 -12.33 71.74
N LEU A 191 17.19 -12.12 70.39
CA LEU A 191 16.95 -13.00 69.20
C LEU A 191 15.59 -13.67 68.87
N GLY A 192 15.26 -13.65 67.56
CA GLY A 192 14.97 -14.88 66.81
C GLY A 192 13.57 -15.11 66.20
N ALA A 193 13.47 -14.86 64.88
CA ALA A 193 12.79 -15.65 63.83
C ALA A 193 11.26 -15.98 63.82
N LEU A 194 10.66 -15.65 62.65
CA LEU A 194 9.68 -16.40 61.81
C LEU A 194 8.34 -16.93 62.36
N GLY A 195 7.27 -16.76 61.57
CA GLY A 195 6.12 -17.70 61.58
C GLY A 195 4.78 -17.12 61.10
N VAL A 196 4.35 -17.56 59.92
CA VAL A 196 3.06 -17.26 59.24
C VAL A 196 1.90 -18.09 59.84
N ALA A 197 0.67 -17.56 59.76
CA ALA A 197 -0.58 -18.26 59.37
C ALA A 197 -1.79 -18.12 60.32
N LEU A 198 -2.83 -17.46 59.78
CA LEU A 198 -4.25 -17.83 59.71
C LEU A 198 -5.09 -18.07 60.99
N GLY A 199 -6.29 -17.48 61.00
CA GLY A 199 -7.46 -18.06 61.67
C GLY A 199 -8.49 -17.07 62.28
N VAL A 200 -9.39 -16.53 61.46
CA VAL A 200 -10.76 -16.09 61.86
C VAL A 200 -11.56 -17.39 62.15
N PRO A 201 -12.55 -17.53 63.07
CA PRO A 201 -13.76 -16.67 63.12
C PRO A 201 -14.65 -16.59 64.40
N LEU A 202 -15.61 -15.63 64.34
CA LEU A 202 -17.01 -15.61 64.84
C LEU A 202 -17.37 -15.56 66.36
N GLY A 203 -18.43 -14.78 66.68
CA GLY A 203 -19.41 -15.20 67.70
C GLY A 203 -20.01 -14.17 68.70
N VAL A 204 -20.87 -13.28 68.20
CA VAL A 204 -22.09 -12.64 68.78
C VAL A 204 -22.55 -13.00 70.24
N VAL A 205 -23.02 -12.01 71.02
CA VAL A 205 -24.42 -11.85 71.58
C VAL A 205 -24.50 -10.99 72.87
N ARG A 206 -25.41 -9.99 72.79
CA ARG A 206 -26.23 -9.23 73.76
C ARG A 206 -26.18 -9.51 75.28
N GLY A 207 -26.41 -8.44 76.05
CA GLY A 207 -27.12 -8.47 77.34
C GLY A 207 -27.47 -7.06 77.87
N VAL A 208 -28.77 -6.79 78.00
CA VAL A 208 -29.42 -5.52 78.41
C VAL A 208 -29.86 -5.62 79.88
N ALA A 209 -29.84 -4.51 80.63
CA ALA A 209 -30.77 -4.21 81.73
C ALA A 209 -30.72 -2.69 82.03
N LEU A 210 -31.62 -1.86 81.48
CA LEU A 210 -32.94 -1.45 81.99
C LEU A 210 -32.95 -0.79 83.39
N GLY A 211 -33.47 0.45 83.41
CA GLY A 211 -33.83 1.18 84.64
C GLY A 211 -34.04 2.68 84.42
N VAL A 212 -35.10 3.07 83.70
CA VAL A 212 -35.70 4.42 83.64
C VAL A 212 -37.01 4.31 84.43
N PRO A 213 -37.45 5.26 85.31
CA PRO A 213 -38.13 6.45 84.79
C PRO A 213 -38.29 7.74 85.66
N LEU A 214 -38.57 8.83 84.92
CA LEU A 214 -39.39 10.04 85.25
C LEU A 214 -38.81 11.03 86.29
N SER A 215 -38.88 12.36 86.17
CA SER A 215 -39.87 13.24 85.52
C SER A 215 -39.30 14.63 85.16
N VAL A 216 -39.79 15.17 84.05
CA VAL A 216 -39.65 16.55 83.57
C VAL A 216 -40.25 17.57 84.55
N ALA A 217 -39.52 18.67 84.81
CA ALA A 217 -40.13 19.99 85.00
C ALA A 217 -39.10 21.13 84.81
N ARG A 218 -39.37 21.96 83.80
CA ARG A 218 -38.85 23.32 83.53
C ARG A 218 -37.35 23.43 83.19
N GLY A 219 -36.94 23.95 82.04
CA GLY A 219 -37.54 25.02 81.25
C GLY A 219 -36.72 26.30 81.42
N VAL A 220 -35.61 26.36 80.69
CA VAL A 220 -34.91 27.55 80.18
C VAL A 220 -34.76 28.73 81.16
N ALA A 221 -33.58 28.80 81.79
CA ALA A 221 -32.91 30.07 82.02
C ALA A 221 -31.39 29.88 81.87
N VAL A 222 -30.94 30.18 80.65
CA VAL A 222 -29.60 30.71 80.32
C VAL A 222 -28.45 29.69 80.31
N GLY A 223 -28.53 28.76 79.36
CA GLY A 223 -27.39 28.02 78.79
C GLY A 223 -26.48 28.87 77.90
N VAL A 224 -26.26 30.15 78.23
CA VAL A 224 -25.41 31.07 77.43
C VAL A 224 -24.28 31.71 78.26
N ALA A 225 -24.24 31.52 79.59
CA ALA A 225 -23.25 32.23 80.42
C ALA A 225 -21.94 31.46 80.72
N VAL A 226 -21.79 30.18 80.37
CA VAL A 226 -20.58 29.40 80.76
C VAL A 226 -19.85 28.74 79.58
N GLY A 227 -20.47 28.62 78.40
CA GLY A 227 -19.83 28.04 77.22
C GLY A 227 -18.85 28.97 76.48
N VAL A 228 -19.05 30.29 76.55
CA VAL A 228 -18.31 31.26 75.72
C VAL A 228 -17.07 31.82 76.42
N VAL A 229 -17.00 31.81 77.75
CA VAL A 229 -15.86 32.39 78.49
C VAL A 229 -14.67 31.44 78.58
N LEU A 230 -14.89 30.11 78.62
CA LEU A 230 -13.79 29.13 78.72
C LEU A 230 -13.27 28.59 77.38
N GLY A 231 -14.09 28.63 76.31
CA GLY A 231 -13.66 28.17 74.98
C GLY A 231 -12.80 29.20 74.22
N VAL A 232 -13.08 30.49 74.38
CA VAL A 232 -12.42 31.55 73.58
C VAL A 232 -11.09 32.00 74.21
N VAL A 233 -10.98 32.02 75.54
CA VAL A 233 -9.74 32.48 76.22
C VAL A 233 -8.62 31.44 76.13
N LEU A 234 -8.92 30.15 76.22
CA LEU A 234 -7.89 29.09 76.14
C LEU A 234 -7.57 28.66 74.69
N GLY A 235 -8.53 28.73 73.77
CA GLY A 235 -8.31 28.38 72.36
C GLY A 235 -7.51 29.43 71.58
N VAL A 236 -7.74 30.72 71.83
CA VAL A 236 -7.13 31.80 71.04
C VAL A 236 -5.75 32.18 71.58
N VAL A 237 -5.52 32.17 72.89
CA VAL A 237 -4.21 32.54 73.46
C VAL A 237 -3.15 31.46 73.22
N LEU A 238 -3.50 30.17 73.35
CA LEU A 238 -2.55 29.08 73.09
C LEU A 238 -2.44 28.71 71.61
N GLY A 239 -3.54 28.80 70.83
CA GLY A 239 -3.53 28.49 69.41
C GLY A 239 -2.82 29.54 68.54
N VAL A 240 -2.98 30.83 68.84
CA VAL A 240 -2.41 31.91 68.03
C VAL A 240 -0.97 32.22 68.45
N VAL A 241 -0.63 32.20 69.75
CA VAL A 241 0.74 32.50 70.20
C VAL A 241 1.72 31.36 69.88
N LEU A 242 1.31 30.10 70.03
CA LEU A 242 2.19 28.95 69.69
C LEU A 242 2.08 28.54 68.21
N GLY A 243 0.92 28.69 67.57
CA GLY A 243 0.72 28.34 66.16
C GLY A 243 1.34 29.34 65.18
N VAL A 244 1.23 30.65 65.45
CA VAL A 244 1.74 31.69 64.54
C VAL A 244 3.22 31.97 64.78
N ALA A 245 3.69 31.98 66.04
CA ALA A 245 5.11 32.20 66.32
C ALA A 245 5.99 31.02 65.86
N ARG A 246 5.53 29.77 66.04
CA ARG A 246 6.26 28.58 65.60
C ARG A 246 6.03 28.27 64.12
N GLY A 247 4.84 28.56 63.58
CA GLY A 247 4.51 28.41 62.15
C GLY A 247 5.18 29.45 61.25
N MET A 248 5.27 30.71 61.65
CA MET A 248 6.05 31.72 60.90
C MET A 248 7.55 31.58 61.14
N ALA A 249 8.02 31.35 62.37
CA ALA A 249 9.46 31.21 62.59
C ALA A 249 10.03 29.94 61.92
N VAL A 250 9.33 28.80 61.97
CA VAL A 250 9.78 27.58 61.29
C VAL A 250 9.42 27.61 59.81
N GLY A 251 8.26 28.12 59.40
CA GLY A 251 7.86 28.20 57.98
C GLY A 251 8.66 29.23 57.18
N VAL A 252 9.00 30.39 57.76
CA VAL A 252 9.85 31.39 57.12
C VAL A 252 11.32 31.01 57.26
N ALA A 253 11.79 30.49 58.40
CA ALA A 253 13.19 30.03 58.47
C ALA A 253 13.44 28.81 57.57
N VAL A 254 12.56 27.80 57.55
CA VAL A 254 12.71 26.63 56.67
C VAL A 254 12.38 26.99 55.22
N GLY A 255 11.39 27.85 54.96
CA GLY A 255 11.04 28.29 53.60
C GLY A 255 12.07 29.23 52.97
N VAL A 256 12.68 30.13 53.75
CA VAL A 256 13.77 31.01 53.29
C VAL A 256 15.08 30.23 53.26
N VAL A 257 15.38 29.37 54.24
CA VAL A 257 16.60 28.55 54.18
C VAL A 257 16.52 27.56 53.02
N LEU A 258 15.42 26.81 52.83
CA LEU A 258 15.26 25.88 51.69
C LEU A 258 15.06 26.61 50.35
N GLY A 259 14.42 27.78 50.34
CA GLY A 259 14.27 28.61 49.14
C GLY A 259 15.59 29.24 48.70
N VAL A 260 16.39 29.75 49.63
CA VAL A 260 17.75 30.24 49.39
C VAL A 260 18.70 29.08 49.11
N TYR A 261 18.54 27.90 49.73
CA TYR A 261 19.29 26.69 49.36
C TYR A 261 18.91 26.22 47.95
N GLY A 262 17.63 26.25 47.59
CA GLY A 262 17.13 25.84 46.27
C GLY A 262 17.58 26.79 45.17
N VAL A 263 17.60 28.10 45.43
CA VAL A 263 18.14 29.11 44.51
C VAL A 263 19.68 29.06 44.48
N ALA A 264 20.36 28.89 45.62
CA ALA A 264 21.82 28.79 45.65
C ALA A 264 22.31 27.50 45.00
N VAL A 265 21.65 26.36 45.23
CA VAL A 265 21.92 25.09 44.54
C VAL A 265 21.51 25.20 43.08
N GLY A 266 20.36 25.78 42.75
CA GLY A 266 19.92 25.97 41.37
C GLY A 266 20.83 26.90 40.57
N VAL A 267 21.35 27.97 41.17
CA VAL A 267 22.31 28.90 40.58
C VAL A 267 23.71 28.31 40.57
N ALA A 268 24.16 27.62 41.62
CA ALA A 268 25.46 26.96 41.63
C ALA A 268 25.51 25.80 40.64
N VAL A 269 24.44 24.99 40.54
CA VAL A 269 24.29 23.94 39.52
C VAL A 269 24.14 24.58 38.14
N GLY A 270 23.36 25.64 37.99
CA GLY A 270 23.21 26.37 36.72
C GLY A 270 24.51 26.99 36.22
N ILE A 271 25.32 27.58 37.10
CA ILE A 271 26.64 28.14 36.80
C ILE A 271 27.66 27.02 36.58
N ALA A 272 27.68 25.98 37.41
CA ALA A 272 28.62 24.86 37.26
C ALA A 272 28.35 24.08 35.96
N VAL A 273 27.08 23.81 35.65
CA VAL A 273 26.65 23.22 34.37
C VAL A 273 26.91 24.18 33.22
N GLY A 274 26.60 25.47 33.37
CA GLY A 274 26.87 26.49 32.35
C GLY A 274 28.34 26.66 32.00
N VAL A 275 29.22 26.74 33.00
CA VAL A 275 30.69 26.76 32.85
C VAL A 275 31.18 25.42 32.30
N ALA A 276 30.63 24.30 32.76
CA ALA A 276 30.99 22.98 32.25
C ALA A 276 30.54 22.74 30.80
N VAL A 277 29.46 23.35 30.34
CA VAL A 277 29.00 23.25 28.95
C VAL A 277 29.74 24.24 28.04
N MET A 278 29.98 25.47 28.52
CA MET A 278 30.66 26.51 27.76
C MET A 278 32.18 26.31 27.69
N ARG A 279 32.78 25.59 28.65
CA ARG A 279 34.21 25.27 28.74
C ARG A 279 35.14 26.47 28.43
N PRO A 280 34.98 27.60 29.12
CA PRO A 280 35.77 28.81 28.86
C PRO A 280 37.27 28.57 28.96
N GLU A 281 37.72 27.62 29.79
CA GLU A 281 39.11 27.19 29.91
C GLU A 281 39.66 26.55 28.63
N ASN A 282 38.89 25.67 27.97
CA ASN A 282 39.28 25.06 26.70
C ASN A 282 39.26 26.08 25.56
N TRP A 283 38.29 27.00 25.59
CA TRP A 283 38.22 28.12 24.66
C TRP A 283 39.42 29.07 24.83
N LEU A 284 39.81 29.39 26.08
CA LEU A 284 40.98 30.21 26.42
C LEU A 284 42.30 29.56 25.99
N VAL A 285 42.48 28.26 26.19
CA VAL A 285 43.68 27.51 25.76
C VAL A 285 43.73 27.39 24.23
N GLY A 286 42.58 27.24 23.57
CA GLY A 286 42.48 27.21 22.10
C GLY A 286 42.72 28.56 21.42
N LEU A 287 42.63 29.67 22.16
CA LEU A 287 42.71 31.04 21.63
C LEU A 287 44.11 31.43 21.10
N PRO A 288 45.23 31.22 21.83
CA PRO A 288 46.57 31.49 21.31
C PRO A 288 47.06 30.43 20.30
N LEU A 289 46.62 29.18 20.41
CA LEU A 289 47.07 28.07 19.56
C LEU A 289 46.41 28.06 18.17
N ASN A 290 45.19 28.62 18.03
CA ASN A 290 44.53 28.79 16.72
C ASN A 290 44.99 30.05 15.96
N LEU A 291 45.71 30.97 16.60
CA LEU A 291 46.26 32.18 15.96
C LEU A 291 47.61 31.92 15.27
N GLN A 292 48.33 30.83 15.60
CA GLN A 292 49.60 30.47 14.97
C GLN A 292 49.40 29.36 13.93
N LYS A 293 50.01 29.53 12.74
CA LYS A 293 50.07 28.51 11.68
C LYS A 293 50.87 27.30 12.18
N ILE A 294 50.20 26.32 12.77
CA ILE A 294 50.81 25.02 13.09
C ILE A 294 50.91 24.23 11.77
N PRO A 295 52.12 23.83 11.31
CA PRO A 295 52.25 22.92 10.18
C PRO A 295 51.87 21.51 10.65
N ASN A 296 51.11 20.80 9.82
CA ASN A 296 50.77 19.38 9.94
C ASN A 296 49.66 19.00 10.94
N GLY A 297 48.41 19.13 10.47
CA GLY A 297 47.35 18.12 10.68
C GLY A 297 46.83 17.93 12.11
N SER A 298 47.23 18.74 13.08
CA SER A 298 46.73 18.71 14.45
C SER A 298 46.10 20.04 14.80
N PHE A 299 44.97 20.35 14.16
CA PHE A 299 44.11 21.43 14.61
C PHE A 299 43.61 21.04 16.00
N LEU A 300 44.13 21.68 17.05
CA LEU A 300 43.62 21.56 18.42
C LEU A 300 42.36 22.42 18.53
N LEU A 301 41.35 22.12 17.70
CA LEU A 301 40.03 22.66 17.94
C LEU A 301 39.63 22.21 19.33
N PRO A 302 39.27 23.14 20.23
CA PRO A 302 38.57 22.74 21.44
C PRO A 302 37.33 21.98 20.96
N ARG A 303 37.36 20.66 21.17
CA ARG A 303 36.42 19.74 20.52
C ARG A 303 34.97 20.06 20.91
N ILE A 304 34.75 20.88 21.95
CA ILE A 304 33.43 21.29 22.40
C ILE A 304 33.53 22.66 23.06
N THR A 305 33.07 23.69 22.35
CA THR A 305 32.78 25.01 22.91
C THR A 305 31.58 25.55 22.15
N SER A 306 30.54 25.98 22.87
CA SER A 306 29.43 26.75 22.28
C SER A 306 29.83 28.21 22.04
N ILE A 307 30.93 28.66 22.66
CA ILE A 307 31.51 29.98 22.43
C ILE A 307 32.10 29.99 21.02
N PRO A 308 31.67 30.90 20.13
CA PRO A 308 32.24 31.06 18.80
C PRO A 308 33.76 31.20 18.84
N LEU A 309 34.45 30.42 18.02
CA LEU A 309 35.89 30.57 17.81
C LEU A 309 36.13 31.82 16.95
N LEU A 310 36.99 32.72 17.44
CA LEU A 310 37.37 33.94 16.75
C LEU A 310 37.97 33.62 15.37
N ASN A 311 37.51 34.32 14.33
CA ASN A 311 37.91 34.16 12.92
C ASN A 311 37.60 32.80 12.25
N LEU A 312 36.95 31.85 12.93
CA LEU A 312 36.52 30.59 12.30
C LEU A 312 35.57 30.86 11.14
N ASP A 313 34.66 31.83 11.29
CA ASP A 313 33.72 32.24 10.24
C ASP A 313 34.45 32.76 8.99
N LYS A 314 35.50 33.56 9.15
CA LYS A 314 36.33 34.08 8.05
C LYS A 314 37.16 32.98 7.39
N GLN A 315 37.71 32.07 8.20
CA GLN A 315 38.49 30.94 7.70
C GLN A 315 37.62 29.97 6.89
N LEU A 316 36.42 29.66 7.38
CA LEU A 316 35.44 28.87 6.65
C LEU A 316 34.99 29.55 5.36
N GLN A 317 34.75 30.86 5.39
CA GLN A 317 34.48 31.63 4.17
C GLN A 317 35.60 31.49 3.14
N ASN A 318 36.87 31.62 3.56
CA ASN A 318 38.01 31.47 2.66
C ASN A 318 38.11 30.04 2.10
N TRP A 319 37.87 29.01 2.92
CA TRP A 319 37.89 27.62 2.45
C TRP A 319 36.76 27.34 1.46
N LEU A 320 35.53 27.73 1.77
CA LEU A 320 34.37 27.58 0.89
C LEU A 320 34.56 28.32 -0.45
N GLN A 321 35.27 29.45 -0.44
CA GLN A 321 35.61 30.18 -1.68
C GLN A 321 36.77 29.58 -2.47
N GLN A 322 37.65 28.77 -1.85
CA GLN A 322 38.82 28.17 -2.49
C GLN A 322 38.52 26.77 -3.04
N ASP A 323 37.87 25.92 -2.25
CA ASP A 323 37.52 24.54 -2.59
C ASP A 323 36.22 24.18 -1.85
N TRP A 324 35.10 24.25 -2.56
CA TRP A 324 33.77 24.03 -1.99
C TRP A 324 33.61 22.61 -1.42
N GLU A 325 34.07 21.58 -2.12
CA GLU A 325 33.86 20.19 -1.70
C GLU A 325 34.67 19.84 -0.44
N THR A 326 35.96 20.19 -0.41
CA THR A 326 36.79 19.96 0.78
C THR A 326 36.30 20.81 1.96
N ALA A 327 35.82 22.03 1.70
CA ALA A 327 35.26 22.90 2.73
C ALA A 327 33.91 22.41 3.28
N LEU A 328 33.05 21.80 2.46
CA LEU A 328 31.82 21.15 2.93
C LEU A 328 32.12 19.95 3.82
N HIS A 329 33.12 19.14 3.46
CA HIS A 329 33.58 18.05 4.33
C HIS A 329 34.06 18.59 5.69
N ASN A 330 34.87 19.65 5.68
CA ASN A 330 35.32 20.30 6.92
C ASN A 330 34.16 20.90 7.72
N THR A 331 33.15 21.43 7.03
CA THR A 331 31.94 21.99 7.63
C THR A 331 31.14 20.90 8.35
N ASN A 332 30.94 19.76 7.70
CA ASN A 332 30.30 18.60 8.31
C ASN A 332 31.11 18.05 9.50
N GLU A 333 32.44 17.95 9.40
CA GLU A 333 33.31 17.55 10.52
C GLU A 333 33.19 18.52 11.71
N LEU A 334 33.12 19.83 11.45
CA LEU A 334 32.92 20.83 12.50
C LEU A 334 31.54 20.72 13.15
N LEU A 335 30.48 20.52 12.37
CA LEU A 335 29.13 20.32 12.92
C LEU A 335 29.01 18.99 13.70
N ALA A 336 29.69 17.95 13.23
CA ALA A 336 29.66 16.62 13.84
C ALA A 336 30.43 16.57 15.16
N TYR A 337 31.62 17.16 15.19
CA TYR A 337 32.57 16.98 16.28
C TYR A 337 32.82 18.22 17.11
N THR A 338 32.17 19.36 16.80
CA THR A 338 32.25 20.60 17.59
C THR A 338 30.85 21.19 17.83
N LEU A 339 30.74 22.21 18.69
CA LEU A 339 29.49 22.96 18.92
C LEU A 339 29.47 24.30 18.16
N GLN A 340 30.25 24.42 17.08
CA GLN A 340 30.42 25.67 16.30
C GLN A 340 29.34 25.87 15.24
N PHE A 341 28.06 25.64 15.58
CA PHE A 341 26.94 25.78 14.65
C PHE A 341 26.79 27.22 14.10
N ILE A 342 26.83 28.22 15.00
CA ILE A 342 26.59 29.63 14.64
C ILE A 342 27.65 30.15 13.64
N PRO A 343 28.97 29.99 13.88
CA PRO A 343 29.98 30.43 12.90
C PRO A 343 29.90 29.70 11.56
N VAL A 344 29.54 28.42 11.58
CA VAL A 344 29.38 27.61 10.36
C VAL A 344 28.23 28.15 9.50
N VAL A 345 27.04 28.33 10.08
CA VAL A 345 25.87 28.86 9.37
C VAL A 345 26.15 30.27 8.83
N GLN A 346 26.76 31.14 9.65
CA GLN A 346 27.13 32.49 9.22
C GLN A 346 28.13 32.48 8.06
N ALA A 347 29.11 31.58 8.07
CA ALA A 347 30.08 31.46 7.00
C ALA A 347 29.40 30.98 5.70
N VAL A 348 28.61 29.91 5.76
CA VAL A 348 27.89 29.36 4.60
C VAL A 348 26.96 30.41 4.01
N ASN A 349 26.14 31.09 4.81
CA ASN A 349 25.21 32.12 4.33
C ASN A 349 25.93 33.31 3.68
N LYS A 350 27.06 33.75 4.25
CA LYS A 350 27.88 34.83 3.67
C LYS A 350 28.54 34.44 2.35
N VAL A 351 28.92 33.18 2.18
CA VAL A 351 29.49 32.70 0.91
C VAL A 351 28.40 32.50 -0.14
N LEU A 352 27.28 31.86 0.21
CA LEU A 352 26.13 31.70 -0.68
C LEU A 352 25.61 33.04 -1.21
N ALA A 353 25.63 34.10 -0.39
CA ALA A 353 25.26 35.45 -0.81
C ALA A 353 26.25 36.12 -1.79
N LYS A 354 27.48 35.60 -1.93
CA LYS A 354 28.54 36.11 -2.82
C LYS A 354 28.72 35.27 -4.08
N ILE A 355 28.18 34.06 -4.12
CA ILE A 355 28.25 33.16 -5.28
C ILE A 355 27.37 33.73 -6.41
N PRO A 356 27.82 33.69 -7.68
CA PRO A 356 26.99 34.07 -8.82
C PRO A 356 25.69 33.26 -8.89
N SER A 357 24.58 33.90 -9.24
CA SER A 357 23.26 33.24 -9.29
C SER A 357 23.22 32.01 -10.21
N GLU A 358 24.07 31.94 -11.24
CA GLU A 358 24.13 30.81 -12.17
C GLU A 358 24.67 29.52 -11.52
N GLU A 359 25.54 29.64 -10.51
CA GLU A 359 26.18 28.47 -9.88
C GLU A 359 25.48 28.06 -8.57
N ILE A 360 24.47 28.82 -8.12
CA ILE A 360 23.91 28.70 -6.78
C ILE A 360 23.21 27.35 -6.55
N ILE A 361 22.48 26.85 -7.55
CA ILE A 361 21.73 25.59 -7.45
C ILE A 361 22.71 24.42 -7.34
N TRP A 362 23.82 24.45 -8.09
CA TRP A 362 24.86 23.41 -8.01
C TRP A 362 25.53 23.39 -6.63
N HIS A 363 25.92 24.56 -6.10
CA HIS A 363 26.56 24.67 -4.78
C HIS A 363 25.65 24.18 -3.65
N ILE A 364 24.36 24.53 -3.69
CA ILE A 364 23.36 24.08 -2.72
C ILE A 364 23.07 22.58 -2.90
N SER A 365 23.01 22.08 -4.14
CA SER A 365 22.84 20.65 -4.43
C SER A 365 23.94 19.78 -3.80
N ARG A 366 25.19 20.27 -3.80
CA ARG A 366 26.33 19.65 -3.10
C ARG A 366 26.24 19.76 -1.58
N LEU A 367 25.76 20.90 -1.06
CA LEU A 367 25.52 21.09 0.38
C LEU A 367 24.52 20.06 0.93
N VAL A 368 23.48 19.73 0.15
CA VAL A 368 22.40 18.81 0.56
C VAL A 368 22.63 17.34 0.19
N GLU A 369 23.78 17.00 -0.40
CA GLU A 369 24.09 15.62 -0.81
C GLU A 369 24.32 14.69 0.39
N ALA A 370 25.01 15.20 1.42
CA ALA A 370 25.21 14.51 2.70
C ALA A 370 25.43 15.52 3.85
N PRO A 371 24.43 16.35 4.21
CA PRO A 371 24.55 17.27 5.33
C PRO A 371 24.60 16.48 6.65
N PHE A 372 25.54 16.83 7.54
CA PHE A 372 25.53 16.27 8.90
C PHE A 372 24.26 16.69 9.66
N ASP A 373 23.83 17.94 9.44
CA ASP A 373 22.62 18.50 10.05
C ASP A 373 21.82 19.29 9.01
N TRP A 374 20.61 18.81 8.69
CA TRP A 374 19.68 19.45 7.76
C TRP A 374 19.25 20.85 8.23
N ASN A 375 19.38 21.16 9.52
CA ASN A 375 19.17 22.52 10.01
C ASN A 375 20.09 23.51 9.30
N LEU A 376 21.32 23.14 8.90
CA LEU A 376 22.19 24.03 8.13
C LEU A 376 21.52 24.54 6.84
N VAL A 377 20.78 23.67 6.14
CA VAL A 377 20.05 23.99 4.92
C VAL A 377 18.83 24.84 5.22
N ARG A 378 18.13 24.54 6.32
CA ARG A 378 17.00 25.36 6.82
C ARG A 378 17.44 26.78 7.17
N PHE A 379 18.54 26.94 7.91
CA PHE A 379 19.08 28.26 8.27
C PHE A 379 19.78 28.98 7.11
N ALA A 380 20.02 28.28 5.99
CA ALA A 380 20.39 28.92 4.74
C ALA A 380 19.19 29.55 4.02
N SER A 381 17.94 29.17 4.36
CA SER A 381 16.71 29.77 3.85
C SER A 381 16.01 30.73 4.84
N THR A 382 16.29 30.63 6.15
CA THR A 382 15.75 31.53 7.20
C THR A 382 16.80 32.51 7.75
N SER A 383 16.37 33.56 8.47
CA SER A 383 17.29 34.49 9.13
C SER A 383 17.74 33.93 10.50
N LEU A 384 19.05 33.68 10.66
CA LEU A 384 19.64 33.16 11.91
C LEU A 384 19.31 34.02 13.15
N GLU A 385 19.20 35.34 12.97
CA GLU A 385 18.99 36.29 14.07
C GLU A 385 17.56 36.27 14.63
N GLU A 386 16.54 36.10 13.78
CA GLU A 386 15.14 36.02 14.23
C GLU A 386 14.85 34.69 14.93
N GLN A 387 15.48 33.61 14.47
CA GLN A 387 15.29 32.28 15.05
C GLN A 387 16.04 32.09 16.37
N LEU A 388 17.27 32.63 16.52
CA LEU A 388 17.95 32.69 17.81
C LEU A 388 17.17 33.50 18.86
N LYS A 389 16.48 34.58 18.44
CA LYS A 389 15.56 35.32 19.31
C LYS A 389 14.35 34.47 19.73
N SER A 390 13.82 33.65 18.82
CA SER A 390 12.74 32.68 19.10
C SER A 390 13.17 31.58 20.09
N ASP A 391 14.31 30.95 19.86
CA ASP A 391 14.79 29.84 20.69
C ASP A 391 15.32 30.31 22.05
N ALA A 392 15.94 31.49 22.13
CA ALA A 392 16.27 32.13 23.41
C ALA A 392 15.01 32.40 24.26
N VAL A 393 13.86 32.68 23.63
CA VAL A 393 12.56 32.84 24.31
C VAL A 393 11.97 31.50 24.77
N LYS A 394 12.29 30.39 24.09
CA LYS A 394 11.92 29.02 24.53
C LYS A 394 12.71 28.59 25.77
N GLU A 395 14.02 28.83 25.80
CA GLU A 395 14.91 28.38 26.88
C GLU A 395 14.91 29.29 28.13
N PHE A 396 14.38 30.52 28.04
CA PHE A 396 14.23 31.39 29.22
C PHE A 396 13.12 30.89 30.15
N PHE A 397 13.51 30.14 31.18
CA PHE A 397 12.64 29.51 32.18
C PHE A 397 11.82 30.47 33.08
N ILE A 398 11.96 31.80 32.90
CA ILE A 398 11.39 32.83 33.79
C ILE A 398 10.13 33.53 33.19
N LEU A 399 9.75 33.25 31.94
CA LEU A 399 8.60 33.92 31.29
C LEU A 399 7.24 33.17 31.48
N PRO A 400 6.12 33.87 31.80
CA PRO A 400 4.77 33.27 31.85
C PRO A 400 4.30 32.71 30.49
N ARG A 401 3.60 31.55 30.48
CA ARG A 401 3.16 30.84 29.26
C ARG A 401 2.43 31.73 28.23
N SER A 402 1.55 32.62 28.69
CA SER A 402 0.76 33.52 27.83
C SER A 402 1.58 34.57 27.08
N TRP A 403 2.78 34.91 27.56
CA TRP A 403 3.71 35.80 26.88
C TRP A 403 4.56 35.06 25.85
N ARG A 404 4.89 33.79 26.12
CA ARG A 404 5.63 32.91 25.21
C ARG A 404 4.81 32.65 23.92
N GLU A 405 3.52 32.39 24.07
CA GLU A 405 2.58 32.18 22.95
C GLU A 405 2.34 33.47 22.13
N ARG A 406 2.22 34.64 22.79
CA ARG A 406 2.04 35.94 22.11
C ARG A 406 3.29 36.43 21.35
N LEU A 407 4.49 36.09 21.82
CA LEU A 407 5.74 36.39 21.12
C LEU A 407 5.97 35.42 19.95
N GLN A 408 5.57 34.16 20.09
CA GLN A 408 5.62 33.17 19.01
C GLN A 408 4.74 33.55 17.81
N ALA A 409 3.53 34.06 18.03
CA ALA A 409 2.64 34.49 16.96
C ALA A 409 3.15 35.70 16.14
N ARG A 410 4.19 36.42 16.61
CA ARG A 410 4.79 37.60 15.94
C ARG A 410 6.08 37.29 15.17
N LEU A 411 6.62 36.08 15.26
CA LEU A 411 7.86 35.67 14.59
C LEU A 411 7.51 34.61 13.54
N LEU A 412 7.37 35.02 12.28
CA LEU A 412 7.13 34.12 11.13
C LEU A 412 8.35 33.21 10.93
N THR A 413 8.16 31.90 11.12
CA THR A 413 9.21 30.85 11.06
C THR A 413 9.35 30.16 9.70
N ASP A 414 8.68 30.66 8.66
CA ASP A 414 8.73 30.06 7.33
C ASP A 414 9.98 30.49 6.53
N PRO A 415 10.60 29.57 5.75
CA PRO A 415 11.67 29.88 4.80
C PRO A 415 11.34 31.08 3.91
N ARG A 416 12.26 32.04 3.81
CA ARG A 416 12.08 33.23 2.95
C ARG A 416 12.57 32.92 1.53
N LEU A 417 11.81 33.33 0.52
CA LEU A 417 12.14 33.12 -0.91
C LEU A 417 12.71 34.38 -1.58
N ASP A 418 13.24 35.31 -0.79
CA ASP A 418 13.60 36.67 -1.24
C ASP A 418 14.93 36.75 -2.02
N THR A 419 15.78 35.71 -1.94
CA THR A 419 17.00 35.62 -2.74
C THR A 419 17.10 34.27 -3.44
N PRO A 420 17.79 34.16 -4.60
CA PRO A 420 17.98 32.89 -5.29
C PRO A 420 18.61 31.79 -4.42
N ALA A 421 19.57 32.15 -3.58
CA ALA A 421 20.21 31.23 -2.66
C ALA A 421 19.24 30.68 -1.61
N ARG A 422 18.41 31.55 -1.01
CA ARG A 422 17.42 31.14 -0.02
C ARG A 422 16.29 30.33 -0.64
N ALA A 423 15.85 30.70 -1.84
CA ALA A 423 14.82 29.98 -2.59
C ALA A 423 15.30 28.57 -2.99
N ALA A 424 16.52 28.42 -3.50
CA ALA A 424 17.09 27.11 -3.80
C ALA A 424 17.29 26.26 -2.53
N ALA A 425 17.77 26.84 -1.42
CA ALA A 425 17.91 26.14 -0.14
C ALA A 425 16.54 25.72 0.44
N ALA A 426 15.53 26.59 0.34
CA ALA A 426 14.15 26.28 0.72
C ALA A 426 13.57 25.14 -0.11
N GLY A 427 13.81 25.14 -1.44
CA GLY A 427 13.36 24.08 -2.34
C GLY A 427 13.89 22.70 -1.93
N PHE A 428 15.20 22.57 -1.70
CA PHE A 428 15.79 21.31 -1.24
C PHE A 428 15.35 20.92 0.18
N TRP A 429 15.17 21.89 1.07
CA TRP A 429 14.62 21.64 2.41
C TRP A 429 13.19 21.10 2.35
N TYR A 430 12.32 21.70 1.53
CA TYR A 430 10.94 21.21 1.37
C TYR A 430 10.87 19.83 0.72
N LEU A 431 11.79 19.49 -0.20
CA LEU A 431 11.89 18.12 -0.70
C LEU A 431 12.22 17.13 0.43
N HIS A 432 13.14 17.50 1.34
CA HIS A 432 13.54 16.66 2.47
C HIS A 432 12.40 16.46 3.48
N GLU A 433 11.63 17.52 3.76
CA GLU A 433 10.47 17.48 4.66
C GLU A 433 9.24 16.80 4.03
N GLY A 434 9.30 16.36 2.76
CA GLY A 434 8.18 15.71 2.07
C GLY A 434 7.07 16.68 1.62
N GLU A 435 7.40 17.95 1.39
CA GLU A 435 6.46 19.00 0.94
C GLU A 435 6.73 19.44 -0.52
N PRO A 436 6.51 18.58 -1.54
CA PRO A 436 6.93 18.87 -2.93
C PRO A 436 6.21 20.05 -3.59
N ALA A 437 4.99 20.37 -3.15
CA ALA A 437 4.26 21.55 -3.65
C ALA A 437 4.98 22.86 -3.25
N LYS A 438 5.38 23.00 -1.99
CA LYS A 438 6.16 24.15 -1.52
C LYS A 438 7.56 24.17 -2.13
N ALA A 439 8.16 22.99 -2.37
CA ALA A 439 9.41 22.89 -3.11
C ALA A 439 9.28 23.44 -4.54
N THR A 440 8.16 23.17 -5.22
CA THR A 440 7.88 23.66 -6.57
C THR A 440 7.73 25.18 -6.58
N GLU A 441 7.04 25.76 -5.60
CA GLU A 441 6.96 27.21 -5.42
C GLU A 441 8.34 27.85 -5.20
N ALA A 442 9.18 27.23 -4.36
CA ALA A 442 10.53 27.71 -4.10
C ALA A 442 11.44 27.62 -5.35
N PHE A 443 11.38 26.50 -6.09
CA PHE A 443 12.16 26.33 -7.33
C PHE A 443 11.65 27.22 -8.48
N THR A 444 10.40 27.68 -8.43
CA THR A 444 9.86 28.64 -9.42
C THR A 444 10.68 29.94 -9.44
N VAL A 445 11.14 30.41 -8.27
CA VAL A 445 11.94 31.64 -8.14
C VAL A 445 13.31 31.51 -8.82
N VAL A 446 13.86 30.30 -8.88
CA VAL A 446 15.19 30.02 -9.45
C VAL A 446 15.12 29.33 -10.81
N ARG A 447 13.92 29.22 -11.40
CA ARG A 447 13.65 28.48 -12.66
C ARG A 447 14.51 28.95 -13.83
N SER A 448 14.76 30.26 -13.93
CA SER A 448 15.57 30.86 -15.00
C SER A 448 17.08 30.66 -14.85
N LEU A 449 17.55 30.06 -13.75
CA LEU A 449 18.97 29.83 -13.48
C LEU A 449 19.40 28.46 -14.02
N LEU A 450 20.72 28.22 -14.09
CA LEU A 450 21.27 26.94 -14.53
C LEU A 450 20.82 25.82 -13.58
N TYR A 451 20.26 24.73 -14.13
CA TYR A 451 19.57 23.65 -13.43
C TYR A 451 18.24 24.02 -12.74
N GLY A 452 17.78 25.27 -12.87
CA GLY A 452 16.50 25.74 -12.31
C GLY A 452 15.29 25.04 -12.92
N GLU A 453 15.24 24.94 -14.26
CA GLU A 453 14.18 24.23 -14.98
C GLU A 453 14.12 22.75 -14.60
N GLU A 454 15.29 22.12 -14.44
CA GLU A 454 15.39 20.71 -14.01
C GLU A 454 14.77 20.53 -12.63
N MET A 455 15.20 21.30 -11.63
CA MET A 455 14.72 21.18 -10.25
C MET A 455 13.24 21.54 -10.11
N TYR A 456 12.77 22.55 -10.85
CA TYR A 456 11.34 22.88 -10.93
C TYR A 456 10.53 21.71 -11.48
N THR A 457 10.95 21.13 -12.60
CA THR A 457 10.25 20.01 -13.25
C THR A 457 10.28 18.75 -12.37
N LEU A 458 11.41 18.50 -11.70
CA LEU A 458 11.56 17.41 -10.74
C LEU A 458 10.58 17.56 -9.57
N ALA A 459 10.53 18.74 -8.94
CA ALA A 459 9.62 19.01 -7.83
C ALA A 459 8.14 18.91 -8.27
N GLN A 460 7.81 19.38 -9.47
CA GLN A 460 6.47 19.28 -10.04
C GLN A 460 6.06 17.81 -10.30
N ASN A 461 6.97 16.99 -10.82
CA ASN A 461 6.74 15.56 -11.03
C ASN A 461 6.48 14.85 -9.70
N LEU A 462 7.34 15.07 -8.71
CA LEU A 462 7.19 14.49 -7.37
C LEU A 462 5.91 14.98 -6.69
N ALA A 463 5.51 16.24 -6.87
CA ALA A 463 4.24 16.76 -6.36
C ALA A 463 3.04 16.04 -6.99
N THR A 464 3.08 15.81 -8.31
CA THR A 464 2.01 15.10 -9.02
C THR A 464 1.91 13.65 -8.56
N PHE A 465 3.05 12.96 -8.45
CA PHE A 465 3.08 11.56 -7.99
C PHE A 465 2.64 11.41 -6.54
N HIS A 466 3.03 12.33 -5.66
CA HIS A 466 2.65 12.34 -4.24
C HIS A 466 1.14 12.56 -4.01
N VAL A 467 0.46 13.28 -4.91
CA VAL A 467 -1.00 13.48 -4.85
C VAL A 467 -1.75 12.22 -5.31
N ALA A 468 -1.21 11.48 -6.26
CA ALA A 468 -1.84 10.26 -6.77
C ALA A 468 -1.65 9.10 -5.79
N LYS A 469 -2.70 8.70 -5.05
CA LYS A 469 -2.62 7.61 -4.06
C LYS A 469 -3.43 6.38 -4.45
N GLU A 470 -4.51 6.59 -5.20
CA GLU A 470 -5.40 5.52 -5.65
C GLU A 470 -5.07 5.09 -7.09
N PRO A 471 -5.35 3.83 -7.49
CA PRO A 471 -4.99 3.32 -8.81
C PRO A 471 -5.57 4.13 -9.97
N GLY A 472 -6.82 4.60 -9.84
CA GLY A 472 -7.45 5.48 -10.82
C GLY A 472 -6.75 6.84 -10.94
N SER A 473 -6.29 7.39 -9.81
CA SER A 473 -5.52 8.65 -9.79
C SER A 473 -4.11 8.48 -10.34
N ILE A 474 -3.46 7.33 -10.10
CA ILE A 474 -2.15 6.97 -10.67
C ILE A 474 -2.26 6.85 -12.19
N ALA A 475 -3.30 6.17 -12.70
CA ALA A 475 -3.55 6.06 -14.14
C ALA A 475 -3.79 7.43 -14.81
N ALA A 476 -4.38 8.39 -14.09
CA ALA A 476 -4.70 9.71 -14.62
C ALA A 476 -3.51 10.67 -14.66
N VAL A 477 -2.35 10.28 -14.11
CA VAL A 477 -1.14 11.11 -14.14
C VAL A 477 -0.69 11.34 -15.58
N LYS A 478 -0.51 12.61 -15.97
CA LYS A 478 0.00 12.97 -17.29
C LYS A 478 1.50 12.64 -17.40
N LEU A 479 1.91 12.00 -18.49
CA LEU A 479 3.32 11.70 -18.75
C LEU A 479 4.05 12.98 -19.21
N PHE A 480 5.15 13.33 -18.56
CA PHE A 480 5.82 14.64 -18.73
C PHE A 480 7.00 14.60 -19.72
N THR A 481 7.52 15.76 -20.12
CA THR A 481 8.72 15.91 -20.97
C THR A 481 9.99 16.01 -20.13
N PHE A 482 11.07 15.37 -20.56
CA PHE A 482 12.38 15.44 -19.88
C PHE A 482 13.06 16.80 -20.14
N PRO A 483 13.74 17.38 -19.12
CA PRO A 483 14.59 18.54 -19.34
C PRO A 483 15.83 18.17 -20.19
N PRO A 484 16.40 19.13 -20.94
CA PRO A 484 17.60 18.89 -21.75
C PRO A 484 18.83 18.61 -20.89
N GLU A 485 19.71 17.71 -21.35
CA GLU A 485 20.99 17.40 -20.71
C GLU A 485 21.96 18.61 -20.75
N PRO A 486 22.87 18.77 -19.75
CA PRO A 486 23.20 17.84 -18.66
C PRO A 486 22.31 17.98 -17.41
N LEU A 487 22.04 16.85 -16.74
CA LEU A 487 21.22 16.77 -15.53
C LEU A 487 22.06 16.87 -14.25
N LEU A 488 21.61 17.66 -13.29
CA LEU A 488 22.16 17.78 -11.94
C LEU A 488 21.88 16.54 -11.09
N ARG A 489 20.71 15.90 -11.26
CA ARG A 489 20.25 14.75 -10.46
C ARG A 489 19.95 13.51 -11.33
N PRO A 490 20.94 12.91 -12.02
CA PRO A 490 20.71 11.83 -12.99
C PRO A 490 20.06 10.58 -12.38
N VAL A 491 20.44 10.20 -11.15
CA VAL A 491 19.88 9.03 -10.46
C VAL A 491 18.40 9.24 -10.12
N THR A 492 18.02 10.45 -9.71
CA THR A 492 16.61 10.77 -9.46
C THR A 492 15.80 10.68 -10.75
N TRP A 493 16.31 11.20 -11.87
CA TRP A 493 15.61 11.12 -13.16
C TRP A 493 15.45 9.69 -13.69
N GLN A 494 16.41 8.80 -13.43
CA GLN A 494 16.24 7.37 -13.69
C GLN A 494 15.08 6.78 -12.87
N THR A 495 14.97 7.17 -11.60
CA THR A 495 13.90 6.72 -10.71
C THR A 495 12.53 7.26 -11.14
N ILE A 496 12.47 8.53 -11.56
CA ILE A 496 11.27 9.14 -12.18
C ILE A 496 10.86 8.37 -13.45
N THR A 497 11.83 7.85 -14.20
CA THR A 497 11.55 7.00 -15.38
C THR A 497 10.93 5.66 -14.99
N SER A 498 11.42 5.00 -13.94
CA SER A 498 10.78 3.79 -13.41
C SER A 498 9.37 4.06 -12.88
N LEU A 499 9.16 5.17 -12.14
CA LEU A 499 7.82 5.58 -11.70
C LEU A 499 6.88 5.86 -12.88
N ARG A 500 7.40 6.39 -13.99
CA ARG A 500 6.62 6.55 -15.22
C ARG A 500 6.17 5.21 -15.81
N ARG A 501 7.05 4.20 -15.87
CA ARG A 501 6.67 2.85 -16.34
C ARG A 501 5.57 2.26 -15.47
N VAL A 502 5.62 2.50 -14.15
CA VAL A 502 4.55 2.10 -13.23
C VAL A 502 3.23 2.77 -13.62
N VAL A 503 3.21 4.07 -13.90
CA VAL A 503 2.00 4.77 -14.40
C VAL A 503 1.49 4.16 -15.70
N GLU A 504 2.37 3.87 -16.66
CA GLU A 504 2.01 3.25 -17.95
C GLU A 504 1.39 1.84 -17.76
N ASP A 505 1.98 1.03 -16.89
CA ASP A 505 1.46 -0.31 -16.57
C ASP A 505 0.10 -0.21 -15.85
N VAL A 506 -0.10 0.75 -14.95
CA VAL A 506 -1.39 0.99 -14.28
C VAL A 506 -2.45 1.51 -15.28
N GLN A 507 -2.08 2.39 -16.22
CA GLN A 507 -2.94 2.79 -17.34
C GLN A 507 -3.35 1.59 -18.19
N PHE A 508 -2.41 0.67 -18.45
CA PHE A 508 -2.68 -0.57 -19.18
C PHE A 508 -3.66 -1.48 -18.42
N VAL A 509 -3.48 -1.65 -17.10
CA VAL A 509 -4.41 -2.41 -16.25
C VAL A 509 -5.83 -1.86 -16.34
N ASN A 510 -6.00 -0.53 -16.38
CA ASN A 510 -7.32 0.09 -16.41
C ASN A 510 -8.04 -0.06 -17.75
N ARG A 511 -7.31 -0.07 -18.88
CA ARG A 511 -7.90 -0.22 -20.24
C ARG A 511 -8.06 -1.68 -20.70
N SER A 512 -7.29 -2.60 -20.13
CA SER A 512 -7.30 -3.99 -20.56
C SER A 512 -8.60 -4.68 -20.15
N VAL A 513 -9.12 -5.56 -21.00
CA VAL A 513 -10.29 -6.40 -20.67
C VAL A 513 -9.83 -7.74 -20.08
N SER A 514 -8.61 -8.17 -20.37
CA SER A 514 -8.05 -9.46 -19.94
C SER A 514 -7.56 -9.43 -18.49
N ARG A 515 -7.98 -10.42 -17.70
CA ARG A 515 -7.59 -10.61 -16.30
C ARG A 515 -6.11 -10.98 -16.15
N SER A 516 -5.57 -11.81 -17.06
CA SER A 516 -4.16 -12.23 -17.04
C SER A 516 -3.23 -11.08 -17.46
N ALA A 517 -3.61 -10.30 -18.46
CA ALA A 517 -2.86 -9.12 -18.90
C ALA A 517 -2.82 -8.05 -17.80
N LYS A 518 -3.94 -7.88 -17.05
CA LYS A 518 -3.98 -7.04 -15.84
C LYS A 518 -3.00 -7.56 -14.78
N SER A 519 -3.02 -8.85 -14.47
CA SER A 519 -2.11 -9.47 -13.49
C SER A 519 -0.64 -9.28 -13.85
N LEU A 520 -0.26 -9.52 -15.12
CA LEU A 520 1.13 -9.36 -15.58
C LEU A 520 1.62 -7.91 -15.52
N ALA A 521 0.80 -6.94 -15.96
CA ALA A 521 1.15 -5.53 -15.89
C ALA A 521 1.25 -5.04 -14.44
N LEU A 522 0.35 -5.52 -13.57
CA LEU A 522 0.40 -5.23 -12.14
C LEU A 522 1.67 -5.79 -11.48
N ASN A 523 2.08 -7.01 -11.83
CA ASN A 523 3.32 -7.60 -11.34
C ASN A 523 4.56 -6.85 -11.82
N ARG A 524 4.58 -6.36 -13.07
CA ARG A 524 5.67 -5.51 -13.57
C ARG A 524 5.74 -4.19 -12.81
N ALA A 525 4.60 -3.53 -12.59
CA ALA A 525 4.51 -2.31 -11.79
C ALA A 525 5.01 -2.52 -10.35
N LEU A 526 4.56 -3.58 -9.67
CA LEU A 526 5.01 -3.92 -8.31
C LEU A 526 6.51 -4.27 -8.26
N GLY A 527 7.03 -4.94 -9.29
CA GLY A 527 8.45 -5.25 -9.44
C GLY A 527 9.32 -3.99 -9.58
N GLU A 528 8.90 -3.03 -10.41
CA GLU A 528 9.59 -1.73 -10.55
C GLU A 528 9.57 -0.95 -9.23
N LEU A 529 8.43 -0.87 -8.53
CA LEU A 529 8.34 -0.23 -7.21
C LEU A 529 9.26 -0.90 -6.18
N THR A 530 9.32 -2.23 -6.17
CA THR A 530 10.21 -2.99 -5.30
C THR A 530 11.68 -2.71 -5.60
N ASN A 531 12.05 -2.60 -6.88
CA ASN A 531 13.41 -2.23 -7.29
C ASN A 531 13.80 -0.83 -6.81
N ILE A 532 12.89 0.15 -6.91
CA ILE A 532 13.11 1.51 -6.39
C ILE A 532 13.37 1.47 -4.89
N LEU A 533 12.56 0.75 -4.13
CA LEU A 533 12.71 0.63 -2.67
C LEU A 533 14.02 -0.06 -2.28
N ASN A 534 14.43 -1.11 -3.00
CA ASN A 534 15.70 -1.80 -2.77
C ASN A 534 16.93 -0.94 -3.10
N GLN A 535 16.80 0.03 -4.02
CA GLN A 535 17.88 0.92 -4.43
C GLN A 535 17.78 2.32 -3.79
N ALA A 536 16.89 2.50 -2.80
CA ALA A 536 16.63 3.81 -2.19
C ALA A 536 17.88 4.46 -1.58
N ASP A 537 18.85 3.66 -1.13
CA ASP A 537 20.12 4.16 -0.57
C ASP A 537 20.99 4.91 -1.60
N ASN A 538 20.79 4.66 -2.89
CA ASN A 538 21.49 5.35 -3.97
C ASN A 538 20.87 6.72 -4.30
N LEU A 539 19.66 7.01 -3.80
CA LEU A 539 18.97 8.28 -4.05
C LEU A 539 19.61 9.43 -3.24
N PRO A 540 19.67 10.65 -3.80
CA PRO A 540 20.05 11.84 -3.04
C PRO A 540 19.18 12.02 -1.79
N GLN A 541 19.80 12.36 -0.65
CA GLN A 541 19.09 12.44 0.64
C GLN A 541 17.91 13.43 0.65
N ALA A 542 18.00 14.51 -0.14
CA ALA A 542 16.94 15.52 -0.24
C ALA A 542 15.61 14.95 -0.75
N GLU A 543 15.65 14.03 -1.70
CA GLU A 543 14.45 13.53 -2.40
C GLU A 543 14.08 12.10 -1.97
N ARG A 544 15.04 11.39 -1.34
CA ARG A 544 14.91 9.98 -0.95
C ARG A 544 13.65 9.69 -0.16
N GLY A 545 13.39 10.47 0.91
CA GLY A 545 12.25 10.24 1.79
C GLY A 545 10.92 10.31 1.04
N LEU A 546 10.77 11.34 0.21
CA LEU A 546 9.56 11.55 -0.60
C LEU A 546 9.38 10.46 -1.67
N ILE A 547 10.45 10.05 -2.36
CA ILE A 547 10.37 8.99 -3.38
C ILE A 547 10.01 7.64 -2.74
N VAL A 548 10.59 7.33 -1.58
CA VAL A 548 10.27 6.12 -0.83
C VAL A 548 8.81 6.14 -0.40
N ASP A 549 8.31 7.25 0.13
CA ASP A 549 6.90 7.42 0.53
C ASP A 549 5.93 7.23 -0.65
N ILE A 550 6.22 7.84 -1.80
CA ILE A 550 5.45 7.64 -3.05
C ILE A 550 5.45 6.16 -3.45
N ALA A 551 6.63 5.53 -3.50
CA ALA A 551 6.77 4.15 -3.94
C ALA A 551 6.06 3.16 -3.00
N GLN A 552 6.15 3.37 -1.68
CA GLN A 552 5.43 2.58 -0.67
C GLN A 552 3.92 2.77 -0.80
N THR A 553 3.44 4.01 -0.88
CA THR A 553 2.01 4.32 -1.04
C THR A 553 1.44 3.65 -2.29
N TRP A 554 2.15 3.74 -3.42
CA TRP A 554 1.71 3.11 -4.67
C TRP A 554 1.76 1.58 -4.57
N GLN A 555 2.79 1.02 -3.92
CA GLN A 555 2.90 -0.43 -3.74
C GLN A 555 1.73 -0.97 -2.91
N GLU A 556 1.41 -0.34 -1.78
CA GLU A 556 0.28 -0.72 -0.92
C GLU A 556 -1.06 -0.65 -1.68
N SER A 557 -1.26 0.43 -2.45
CA SER A 557 -2.45 0.64 -3.28
C SER A 557 -2.61 -0.42 -4.37
N LEU A 558 -1.52 -0.77 -5.06
CA LEU A 558 -1.52 -1.79 -6.12
C LEU A 558 -1.62 -3.22 -5.57
N LEU A 559 -1.10 -3.49 -4.37
CA LEU A 559 -1.24 -4.79 -3.70
C LEU A 559 -2.70 -5.11 -3.35
N GLN A 560 -3.54 -4.11 -3.05
CA GLN A 560 -4.97 -4.31 -2.84
C GLN A 560 -5.66 -4.84 -4.11
N ILE A 561 -5.32 -4.30 -5.29
CA ILE A 561 -5.81 -4.83 -6.58
C ILE A 561 -5.23 -6.21 -6.86
N ALA A 562 -3.96 -6.44 -6.52
CA ALA A 562 -3.30 -7.73 -6.75
C ALA A 562 -3.96 -8.85 -5.94
N GLY A 563 -4.53 -8.55 -4.77
CA GLY A 563 -5.36 -9.50 -4.01
C GLY A 563 -6.63 -9.94 -4.76
N GLU A 564 -7.21 -9.08 -5.59
CA GLU A 564 -8.38 -9.37 -6.43
C GLU A 564 -8.02 -9.99 -7.78
N VAL A 565 -6.84 -9.66 -8.30
CA VAL A 565 -6.35 -10.02 -9.64
C VAL A 565 -5.36 -11.19 -9.62
N GLY A 566 -4.86 -11.64 -8.46
CA GLY A 566 -4.10 -12.88 -8.23
C GLY A 566 -2.79 -13.06 -9.02
N GLU A 567 -1.72 -13.49 -8.35
CA GLU A 567 -0.57 -14.12 -9.04
C GLU A 567 -1.02 -15.46 -9.66
N PHE A 568 -1.47 -15.43 -10.91
CA PHE A 568 -1.90 -16.64 -11.59
C PHE A 568 -0.71 -17.39 -12.17
N THR A 569 -0.20 -18.38 -11.43
CA THR A 569 0.54 -19.49 -12.02
C THR A 569 -0.45 -20.62 -12.34
N ILE A 570 -0.63 -20.94 -13.62
CA ILE A 570 -1.50 -22.04 -14.04
C ILE A 570 -0.80 -23.36 -13.65
N THR A 571 -1.22 -23.95 -12.53
CA THR A 571 -0.60 -25.15 -11.95
C THR A 571 -1.30 -26.46 -12.34
N LYS A 572 -2.47 -26.37 -12.97
CA LYS A 572 -3.27 -27.50 -13.44
C LYS A 572 -3.74 -27.26 -14.88
N PRO A 573 -4.02 -28.32 -15.67
CA PRO A 573 -4.61 -28.18 -17.00
C PRO A 573 -5.85 -27.28 -16.99
N VAL A 574 -5.92 -26.37 -17.96
CA VAL A 574 -7.04 -25.42 -18.09
C VAL A 574 -8.25 -26.18 -18.60
N VAL A 575 -9.39 -26.05 -17.91
CA VAL A 575 -10.65 -26.64 -18.38
C VAL A 575 -11.06 -25.95 -19.68
N ASN A 576 -11.36 -26.73 -20.71
CA ASN A 576 -11.73 -26.19 -22.02
C ASN A 576 -13.19 -25.69 -22.00
N PRO A 577 -13.44 -24.38 -22.13
CA PRO A 577 -14.79 -23.86 -22.05
C PRO A 577 -15.52 -23.91 -23.40
N TYR A 578 -14.81 -24.19 -24.50
CA TYR A 578 -15.38 -24.19 -25.83
C TYR A 578 -16.13 -25.49 -26.11
N ILE A 579 -17.34 -25.37 -26.66
CA ILE A 579 -18.22 -26.51 -26.92
C ILE A 579 -18.26 -26.76 -28.42
N VAL A 580 -17.85 -27.95 -28.85
CA VAL A 580 -17.80 -28.35 -30.25
C VAL A 580 -18.82 -29.45 -30.50
N GLY A 581 -19.84 -29.16 -31.31
CA GLY A 581 -20.84 -30.14 -31.77
C GLY A 581 -22.17 -30.06 -31.03
N ASP A 582 -22.14 -29.83 -29.72
CA ASP A 582 -23.34 -29.71 -28.88
C ASP A 582 -23.88 -28.26 -28.84
N PRO A 583 -25.18 -28.07 -28.54
CA PRO A 583 -25.76 -26.74 -28.33
C PRO A 583 -25.12 -26.02 -27.15
N VAL A 584 -24.73 -24.77 -27.37
CA VAL A 584 -24.12 -23.91 -26.35
C VAL A 584 -25.22 -23.33 -25.46
N GLN A 585 -25.01 -23.29 -24.13
CA GLN A 585 -25.98 -22.80 -23.15
C GLN A 585 -25.36 -21.81 -22.14
N GLY A 586 -26.18 -20.97 -21.54
CA GLY A 586 -25.80 -20.08 -20.44
C GLY A 586 -24.81 -19.00 -20.87
N ASN A 587 -23.82 -18.71 -20.04
CA ASN A 587 -22.88 -17.58 -20.22
C ASN A 587 -22.01 -17.69 -21.50
N LEU A 588 -21.87 -18.88 -22.07
CA LEU A 588 -21.15 -19.11 -23.33
C LEU A 588 -21.96 -18.71 -24.58
N PHE A 589 -23.28 -18.52 -24.43
CA PHE A 589 -24.16 -18.10 -25.51
C PHE A 589 -24.13 -16.57 -25.64
N VAL A 590 -23.39 -16.07 -26.64
CA VAL A 590 -23.09 -14.64 -26.83
C VAL A 590 -23.29 -14.25 -28.29
N GLY A 591 -23.74 -13.02 -28.53
CA GLY A 591 -23.81 -12.42 -29.87
C GLY A 591 -25.08 -12.75 -30.65
N ARG A 592 -26.12 -13.20 -29.94
CA ARG A 592 -27.44 -13.57 -30.45
C ARG A 592 -28.56 -12.83 -29.72
N GLU A 593 -28.22 -11.76 -29.02
CA GLU A 593 -29.15 -10.97 -28.22
C GLU A 593 -30.21 -10.30 -29.09
N ASP A 594 -29.89 -9.99 -30.35
CA ASP A 594 -30.85 -9.49 -31.34
C ASP A 594 -31.94 -10.52 -31.67
N ILE A 595 -31.56 -11.78 -31.89
CA ILE A 595 -32.52 -12.87 -32.15
C ILE A 595 -33.33 -13.18 -30.89
N ILE A 596 -32.69 -13.28 -29.73
CA ILE A 596 -33.41 -13.54 -28.47
C ILE A 596 -34.42 -12.43 -28.18
N ARG A 597 -34.04 -11.17 -28.35
CA ARG A 597 -34.96 -10.05 -28.21
C ARG A 597 -36.12 -10.12 -29.20
N GLN A 598 -35.87 -10.49 -30.45
CA GLN A 598 -36.95 -10.69 -31.43
C GLN A 598 -37.91 -11.79 -30.98
N LEU A 599 -37.39 -12.91 -30.45
CA LEU A 599 -38.22 -13.98 -29.88
C LEU A 599 -39.01 -13.51 -28.64
N GLU A 600 -38.42 -12.70 -27.77
CA GLU A 600 -39.10 -12.07 -26.63
C GLU A 600 -40.24 -11.14 -27.08
N GLU A 601 -40.02 -10.34 -28.12
CA GLU A 601 -41.03 -9.46 -28.71
C GLU A 601 -42.23 -10.28 -29.26
N LEU A 602 -41.95 -11.44 -29.88
CA LEU A 602 -42.96 -12.30 -30.51
C LEU A 602 -43.70 -13.22 -29.52
N TRP A 603 -43.05 -13.64 -28.43
CA TRP A 603 -43.60 -14.65 -27.51
C TRP A 603 -43.98 -14.12 -26.14
N VAL A 604 -43.45 -12.97 -25.71
CA VAL A 604 -43.71 -12.41 -24.37
C VAL A 604 -44.40 -11.05 -24.43
N MET A 605 -43.94 -10.17 -25.33
CA MET A 605 -44.50 -8.80 -25.42
C MET A 605 -45.77 -8.73 -26.30
N GLY A 606 -45.98 -9.74 -27.15
CA GLY A 606 -47.14 -9.84 -28.03
C GLY A 606 -48.45 -10.18 -27.30
N HIS A 607 -49.59 -9.81 -27.91
CA HIS A 607 -50.92 -10.17 -27.40
C HIS A 607 -51.30 -11.63 -27.70
N GLN A 608 -50.61 -12.26 -28.66
CA GLN A 608 -50.78 -13.65 -29.07
C GLN A 608 -49.41 -14.22 -29.41
N LEU A 609 -49.19 -15.50 -29.13
CA LEU A 609 -47.95 -16.16 -29.53
C LEU A 609 -47.88 -16.28 -31.05
N GLN A 610 -46.73 -15.94 -31.62
CA GLN A 610 -46.49 -16.05 -33.06
C GLN A 610 -45.54 -17.18 -33.36
N SER A 611 -45.89 -17.99 -34.38
CA SER A 611 -45.04 -19.09 -34.83
C SER A 611 -43.89 -18.55 -35.68
N VAL A 612 -42.70 -19.11 -35.50
CA VAL A 612 -41.46 -18.63 -36.14
C VAL A 612 -40.74 -19.76 -36.86
N VAL A 613 -39.93 -19.38 -37.83
CA VAL A 613 -38.99 -20.27 -38.53
C VAL A 613 -37.58 -19.72 -38.34
N LEU A 614 -36.74 -20.46 -37.61
CA LEU A 614 -35.31 -20.21 -37.51
C LEU A 614 -34.61 -20.95 -38.66
N TYR A 615 -34.14 -20.21 -39.65
CA TYR A 615 -33.44 -20.79 -40.80
C TYR A 615 -32.01 -20.26 -40.88
N GLY A 616 -31.11 -21.10 -41.34
CA GLY A 616 -29.70 -20.81 -41.33
C GLY A 616 -28.89 -22.03 -41.72
N HIS A 617 -27.63 -21.83 -42.06
CA HIS A 617 -26.79 -22.91 -42.55
C HIS A 617 -26.48 -23.90 -41.41
N ARG A 618 -25.85 -25.03 -41.75
CA ARG A 618 -25.41 -25.98 -40.73
C ARG A 618 -24.47 -25.31 -39.73
N ARG A 619 -24.65 -25.63 -38.46
CA ARG A 619 -23.77 -25.19 -37.36
C ARG A 619 -23.76 -23.67 -37.10
N MET A 620 -24.84 -22.96 -37.45
CA MET A 620 -25.02 -21.53 -37.13
C MET A 620 -25.56 -21.24 -35.71
N GLY A 621 -25.89 -22.29 -34.94
CA GLY A 621 -26.36 -22.15 -33.57
C GLY A 621 -27.88 -22.05 -33.41
N LYS A 622 -28.66 -22.54 -34.39
CA LYS A 622 -30.13 -22.58 -34.33
C LYS A 622 -30.64 -23.31 -33.09
N THR A 623 -30.16 -24.53 -32.86
CA THR A 623 -30.48 -25.31 -31.65
C THR A 623 -30.06 -24.59 -30.38
N SER A 624 -28.88 -23.95 -30.35
CA SER A 624 -28.44 -23.14 -29.20
C SER A 624 -29.41 -21.99 -28.91
N ILE A 625 -29.92 -21.30 -29.95
CA ILE A 625 -30.92 -20.24 -29.79
C ILE A 625 -32.20 -20.80 -29.17
N LEU A 626 -32.74 -21.91 -29.69
CA LEU A 626 -33.96 -22.52 -29.15
C LEU A 626 -33.82 -22.90 -27.66
N VAL A 627 -32.69 -23.53 -27.30
CA VAL A 627 -32.45 -23.97 -25.92
C VAL A 627 -32.26 -22.78 -24.98
N ASN A 628 -31.53 -21.72 -25.38
CA ASN A 628 -31.36 -20.55 -24.52
C ASN A 628 -32.61 -19.67 -24.45
N ALA A 629 -33.41 -19.61 -25.52
CA ALA A 629 -34.70 -18.95 -25.49
C ALA A 629 -35.58 -19.53 -24.37
N ALA A 630 -35.61 -20.85 -24.20
CA ALA A 630 -36.33 -21.51 -23.10
C ALA A 630 -35.92 -21.00 -21.71
N ASN A 631 -34.65 -20.67 -21.52
CA ASN A 631 -34.10 -20.23 -20.23
C ASN A 631 -34.30 -18.72 -19.99
N SER A 632 -34.40 -17.93 -21.05
CA SER A 632 -34.51 -16.46 -20.98
C SER A 632 -35.95 -15.96 -20.93
N LEU A 633 -36.91 -16.74 -21.46
CA LEU A 633 -38.32 -16.38 -21.53
C LEU A 633 -39.00 -16.81 -20.21
N GLY A 634 -39.54 -15.84 -19.45
CA GLY A 634 -39.97 -16.03 -18.06
C GLY A 634 -41.03 -17.12 -17.76
N SER A 635 -41.36 -17.28 -16.47
CA SER A 635 -42.12 -18.41 -15.88
C SER A 635 -43.53 -18.72 -16.43
N GLY A 636 -44.08 -17.89 -17.33
CA GLY A 636 -45.40 -18.09 -17.92
C GLY A 636 -45.41 -18.76 -19.30
N LEU A 637 -44.22 -19.04 -19.86
CA LEU A 637 -44.05 -19.68 -21.17
C LEU A 637 -43.37 -21.04 -21.00
N GLN A 638 -43.97 -22.09 -21.55
CA GLN A 638 -43.36 -23.42 -21.60
C GLN A 638 -42.82 -23.67 -23.00
N LEU A 639 -41.56 -24.10 -23.12
CA LEU A 639 -40.96 -24.49 -24.40
C LEU A 639 -40.73 -26.01 -24.42
N VAL A 640 -41.37 -26.68 -25.38
CA VAL A 640 -41.19 -28.09 -25.71
C VAL A 640 -40.19 -28.18 -26.83
N TYR A 641 -39.12 -28.94 -26.64
CA TYR A 641 -38.10 -29.16 -27.66
C TYR A 641 -38.21 -30.57 -28.25
N VAL A 642 -38.46 -30.64 -29.56
CA VAL A 642 -38.58 -31.90 -30.31
C VAL A 642 -37.46 -31.96 -31.35
N ASN A 643 -36.54 -32.90 -31.20
CA ASN A 643 -35.50 -33.15 -32.19
C ASN A 643 -35.94 -34.23 -33.18
N LEU A 644 -36.27 -33.83 -34.41
CA LEU A 644 -36.81 -34.74 -35.42
C LEU A 644 -35.78 -35.74 -35.97
N LEU A 645 -34.47 -35.52 -35.79
CA LEU A 645 -33.46 -36.53 -36.16
C LEU A 645 -33.60 -37.82 -35.32
N ARG A 646 -34.18 -37.75 -34.11
CA ARG A 646 -34.40 -38.93 -33.26
C ARG A 646 -35.36 -39.95 -33.88
N LEU A 647 -36.20 -39.51 -34.82
CA LEU A 647 -37.11 -40.39 -35.55
C LEU A 647 -36.37 -41.41 -36.42
N GLY A 648 -35.11 -41.15 -36.79
CA GLY A 648 -34.35 -42.02 -37.69
C GLY A 648 -35.01 -42.18 -39.07
N ASP A 649 -34.72 -43.29 -39.74
CA ASP A 649 -35.33 -43.65 -41.03
C ASP A 649 -36.46 -44.69 -40.87
N THR A 650 -36.87 -45.00 -39.65
CA THR A 650 -37.89 -46.01 -39.34
C THR A 650 -39.35 -45.58 -39.48
N PRO A 651 -39.75 -44.28 -39.55
CA PRO A 651 -41.16 -43.91 -39.59
C PRO A 651 -41.95 -44.58 -40.71
N GLN A 652 -43.01 -45.31 -40.35
CA GLN A 652 -43.95 -45.92 -41.31
C GLN A 652 -45.13 -44.99 -41.64
N GLY A 653 -45.22 -43.83 -41.02
CA GLY A 653 -46.28 -42.86 -41.28
C GLY A 653 -46.31 -41.67 -40.32
N VAL A 654 -47.33 -40.83 -40.51
CA VAL A 654 -47.57 -39.60 -39.72
C VAL A 654 -47.70 -39.87 -38.22
N GLY A 655 -48.27 -41.03 -37.85
CA GLY A 655 -48.47 -41.40 -36.45
C GLY A 655 -47.19 -41.35 -35.63
N GLU A 656 -46.06 -41.82 -36.17
CA GLU A 656 -44.77 -41.83 -35.46
C GLU A 656 -44.19 -40.43 -35.25
N VAL A 657 -44.35 -39.55 -36.24
CA VAL A 657 -43.96 -38.14 -36.13
C VAL A 657 -44.78 -37.46 -35.04
N LEU A 658 -46.09 -37.68 -35.03
CA LEU A 658 -46.99 -37.10 -34.03
C LEU A 658 -46.77 -37.70 -32.64
N MET A 659 -46.43 -39.00 -32.54
CA MET A 659 -46.06 -39.63 -31.27
C MET A 659 -44.85 -38.95 -30.64
N ALA A 660 -43.79 -38.70 -31.40
CA ALA A 660 -42.61 -37.99 -30.89
C ALA A 660 -42.94 -36.57 -30.40
N ILE A 661 -43.88 -35.88 -31.06
CA ILE A 661 -44.35 -34.57 -30.63
C ILE A 661 -45.23 -34.70 -29.37
N THR A 662 -46.15 -35.66 -29.31
CA THR A 662 -47.04 -35.83 -28.15
C THR A 662 -46.29 -36.23 -26.89
N ASP A 663 -45.25 -37.05 -27.02
CA ASP A 663 -44.43 -37.50 -25.90
C ASP A 663 -43.69 -36.33 -25.24
N GLU A 664 -43.07 -35.46 -26.04
CA GLU A 664 -42.36 -34.28 -25.53
C GLU A 664 -43.34 -33.24 -24.96
N ILE A 665 -44.52 -33.04 -25.59
CA ILE A 665 -45.59 -32.20 -25.03
C ILE A 665 -46.08 -32.76 -23.69
N SER A 666 -46.28 -34.08 -23.62
CA SER A 666 -46.77 -34.75 -22.41
C SER A 666 -45.82 -34.54 -21.24
N GLN A 667 -44.51 -34.68 -21.48
CA GLN A 667 -43.48 -34.47 -20.46
C GLN A 667 -43.45 -33.02 -19.95
N ALA A 668 -43.65 -32.04 -20.83
CA ALA A 668 -43.60 -30.63 -20.44
C ALA A 668 -44.87 -30.12 -19.74
N VAL A 669 -46.05 -30.54 -20.21
CA VAL A 669 -47.34 -30.03 -19.72
C VAL A 669 -47.98 -30.98 -18.69
N ASN A 670 -47.40 -32.16 -18.48
CA ASN A 670 -47.89 -33.20 -17.56
C ASN A 670 -49.34 -33.67 -17.87
N ILE A 671 -49.65 -33.80 -19.15
CA ILE A 671 -50.93 -34.33 -19.66
C ILE A 671 -50.63 -35.66 -20.34
N ALA A 672 -51.35 -36.73 -19.98
CA ALA A 672 -51.09 -38.07 -20.51
C ALA A 672 -51.25 -38.10 -22.04
N PRO A 673 -50.32 -38.74 -22.78
CA PRO A 673 -50.40 -38.81 -24.23
C PRO A 673 -51.55 -39.73 -24.66
N PRO A 674 -52.05 -39.61 -25.90
CA PRO A 674 -53.00 -40.58 -26.46
C PRO A 674 -52.39 -41.98 -26.54
N ALA A 675 -53.23 -43.02 -26.61
CA ALA A 675 -52.73 -44.37 -26.84
C ALA A 675 -52.07 -44.48 -28.22
N ASP A 676 -50.90 -45.14 -28.29
CA ASP A 676 -50.12 -45.31 -29.53
C ASP A 676 -50.97 -45.87 -30.67
N ALA A 677 -51.81 -46.87 -30.37
CA ALA A 677 -52.72 -47.46 -31.35
C ALA A 677 -53.70 -46.44 -31.95
N ASP A 678 -54.18 -45.48 -31.17
CA ASP A 678 -55.11 -44.45 -31.65
C ASP A 678 -54.40 -43.38 -32.51
N LEU A 679 -53.14 -43.07 -32.20
CA LEU A 679 -52.29 -42.18 -33.00
C LEU A 679 -51.86 -42.82 -34.31
N ILE A 680 -51.63 -44.13 -34.35
CA ILE A 680 -51.30 -44.84 -35.58
C ILE A 680 -52.53 -44.96 -36.49
N ASN A 681 -53.71 -45.29 -35.93
CA ASN A 681 -54.92 -45.53 -36.72
C ASN A 681 -55.61 -44.25 -37.22
N LEU A 682 -55.67 -43.20 -36.40
CA LEU A 682 -56.33 -41.92 -36.73
C LEU A 682 -55.45 -40.72 -36.35
N PRO A 683 -54.24 -40.59 -36.93
CA PRO A 683 -53.19 -39.67 -36.46
C PRO A 683 -53.66 -38.22 -36.30
N TYR A 684 -54.20 -37.64 -37.37
CA TYR A 684 -54.65 -36.24 -37.38
C TYR A 684 -55.73 -35.96 -36.33
N ARG A 685 -56.78 -36.80 -36.28
CA ARG A 685 -57.92 -36.59 -35.40
C ARG A 685 -57.58 -36.82 -33.94
N THR A 686 -56.76 -37.84 -33.66
CA THR A 686 -56.30 -38.16 -32.30
C THR A 686 -55.41 -37.04 -31.77
N PHE A 687 -54.47 -36.56 -32.59
CA PHE A 687 -53.61 -35.44 -32.23
C PHE A 687 -54.38 -34.14 -32.02
N GLU A 688 -55.32 -33.77 -32.90
CA GLU A 688 -56.14 -32.55 -32.72
C GLU A 688 -56.93 -32.55 -31.40
N ARG A 689 -57.47 -33.71 -31.00
CA ARG A 689 -58.21 -33.84 -29.74
C ARG A 689 -57.29 -33.66 -28.54
N TYR A 690 -56.12 -34.30 -28.58
CA TYR A 690 -55.09 -34.14 -27.56
C TYR A 690 -54.61 -32.69 -27.48
N PHE A 691 -54.32 -32.07 -28.61
CA PHE A 691 -53.85 -30.69 -28.68
C PHE A 691 -54.88 -29.70 -28.11
N LYS A 692 -56.18 -29.88 -28.41
CA LYS A 692 -57.26 -29.07 -27.79
C LYS A 692 -57.37 -29.28 -26.29
N GLN A 693 -57.13 -30.50 -25.81
CA GLN A 693 -57.09 -30.79 -24.37
C GLN A 693 -55.90 -30.08 -23.70
N VAL A 694 -54.73 -30.13 -24.33
CA VAL A 694 -53.52 -29.41 -23.88
C VAL A 694 -53.83 -27.92 -23.81
N GLU A 695 -54.33 -27.32 -24.89
CA GLU A 695 -54.68 -25.89 -24.96
C GLU A 695 -55.67 -25.45 -23.87
N ALA A 696 -56.69 -26.26 -23.59
CA ALA A 696 -57.69 -25.96 -22.57
C ALA A 696 -57.13 -25.97 -21.14
N GLN A 697 -56.05 -26.71 -20.90
CA GLN A 697 -55.41 -26.86 -19.59
C GLN A 697 -54.15 -25.99 -19.42
N LEU A 698 -53.70 -25.30 -20.47
CA LEU A 698 -52.59 -24.36 -20.41
C LEU A 698 -52.98 -23.07 -19.66
N GLU A 699 -52.31 -22.84 -18.53
CA GLU A 699 -52.39 -21.59 -17.77
C GLU A 699 -51.64 -20.44 -18.46
N GLY A 700 -50.58 -20.77 -19.22
CA GLY A 700 -49.72 -19.83 -19.94
C GLY A 700 -49.60 -20.13 -21.43
N GLY A 701 -48.49 -19.69 -22.03
CA GLY A 701 -48.17 -19.96 -23.43
C GLY A 701 -47.34 -21.24 -23.62
N LEU A 702 -47.52 -21.94 -24.73
CA LEU A 702 -46.72 -23.11 -25.11
C LEU A 702 -46.02 -22.88 -26.45
N ILE A 703 -44.71 -23.06 -26.50
CA ILE A 703 -43.92 -23.10 -27.73
C ILE A 703 -43.53 -24.54 -28.01
N ILE A 704 -43.86 -25.04 -29.21
CA ILE A 704 -43.42 -26.36 -29.67
C ILE A 704 -42.30 -26.12 -30.70
N ALA A 705 -41.05 -26.32 -30.25
CA ALA A 705 -39.88 -26.19 -31.08
C ALA A 705 -39.59 -27.51 -31.80
N LEU A 706 -39.71 -27.50 -33.14
CA LEU A 706 -39.36 -28.63 -34.00
C LEU A 706 -38.00 -28.35 -34.63
N ASP A 707 -36.96 -28.98 -34.10
CA ASP A 707 -35.60 -28.86 -34.61
C ASP A 707 -35.31 -29.91 -35.69
N GLU A 708 -34.41 -29.57 -36.60
CA GLU A 708 -34.05 -30.37 -37.79
C GLU A 708 -35.28 -30.65 -38.68
N PHE A 709 -36.05 -29.58 -38.95
CA PHE A 709 -37.30 -29.63 -39.70
C PHE A 709 -37.17 -30.19 -41.12
N GLU A 710 -35.98 -30.11 -41.72
CA GLU A 710 -35.68 -30.78 -43.00
C GLU A 710 -35.96 -32.29 -42.98
N LYS A 711 -35.99 -32.94 -41.80
CA LYS A 711 -36.32 -34.36 -41.73
C LYS A 711 -37.75 -34.66 -42.20
N ILE A 712 -38.69 -33.74 -42.01
CA ILE A 712 -40.06 -33.89 -42.51
C ILE A 712 -40.06 -33.92 -44.04
N GLU A 713 -39.28 -33.05 -44.68
CA GLU A 713 -39.10 -33.04 -46.14
C GLU A 713 -38.52 -34.37 -46.62
N GLU A 714 -37.43 -34.85 -46.00
CA GLU A 714 -36.83 -36.15 -46.36
C GLU A 714 -37.84 -37.30 -46.27
N LEU A 715 -38.74 -37.28 -45.28
CA LEU A 715 -39.79 -38.30 -45.12
C LEU A 715 -40.89 -38.17 -46.17
N ILE A 716 -41.26 -36.96 -46.59
CA ILE A 716 -42.22 -36.71 -47.67
C ILE A 716 -41.64 -37.18 -49.00
N GLU A 717 -40.40 -36.80 -49.31
CA GLU A 717 -39.70 -37.20 -50.54
C GLU A 717 -39.49 -38.71 -50.62
N ALA A 718 -39.20 -39.35 -49.49
CA ALA A 718 -39.12 -40.80 -49.39
C ALA A 718 -40.49 -41.50 -49.46
N GLY A 719 -41.61 -40.76 -49.54
CA GLY A 719 -42.97 -41.30 -49.60
C GLY A 719 -43.46 -41.96 -48.30
N LYS A 720 -42.79 -41.71 -47.17
CA LYS A 720 -43.13 -42.28 -45.86
C LYS A 720 -44.27 -41.52 -45.17
N ILE A 721 -44.37 -40.22 -45.42
CA ILE A 721 -45.48 -39.39 -44.96
C ILE A 721 -46.12 -38.65 -46.16
N PRO A 722 -47.43 -38.43 -46.13
CA PRO A 722 -48.15 -37.78 -47.22
C PRO A 722 -47.89 -36.27 -47.25
N GLN A 723 -48.00 -35.66 -48.44
CA GLN A 723 -47.76 -34.22 -48.66
C GLN A 723 -48.77 -33.32 -47.92
N ASP A 724 -49.98 -33.83 -47.63
CA ASP A 724 -51.03 -33.08 -46.92
C ASP A 724 -50.67 -32.80 -45.44
N PHE A 725 -49.65 -33.47 -44.90
CA PHE A 725 -49.13 -33.25 -43.55
C PHE A 725 -48.75 -31.78 -43.30
N MET A 726 -48.22 -31.08 -44.32
CA MET A 726 -47.90 -29.65 -44.20
C MET A 726 -49.15 -28.77 -44.08
N GLY A 727 -50.24 -29.14 -44.76
CA GLY A 727 -51.54 -28.50 -44.60
C GLY A 727 -52.10 -28.69 -43.19
N PHE A 728 -51.88 -29.86 -42.60
CA PHE A 728 -52.22 -30.14 -41.21
C PHE A 728 -51.40 -29.30 -40.23
N LEU A 729 -50.07 -29.26 -40.36
CA LEU A 729 -49.21 -28.40 -39.52
C LEU A 729 -49.60 -26.93 -39.62
N ARG A 730 -49.95 -26.45 -40.82
CA ARG A 730 -50.47 -25.08 -41.02
C ARG A 730 -51.74 -24.85 -40.20
N GLY A 731 -52.66 -25.81 -40.25
CA GLY A 731 -53.89 -25.77 -39.48
C GLY A 731 -53.61 -25.61 -37.99
N LEU A 732 -52.64 -26.37 -37.45
CA LEU A 732 -52.22 -26.27 -36.06
C LEU A 732 -51.61 -24.90 -35.71
N VAL A 733 -50.74 -24.37 -36.56
CA VAL A 733 -50.12 -23.04 -36.39
C VAL A 733 -51.16 -21.93 -36.30
N GLN A 734 -52.27 -22.05 -37.02
CA GLN A 734 -53.35 -21.05 -37.05
C GLN A 734 -54.44 -21.28 -35.98
N MET A 735 -54.39 -22.40 -35.27
CA MET A 735 -55.51 -22.84 -34.42
C MET A 735 -55.58 -22.13 -33.08
N SER A 736 -54.45 -21.71 -32.52
CA SER A 736 -54.36 -21.21 -31.14
C SER A 736 -53.63 -19.87 -31.05
N SER A 737 -54.09 -19.04 -30.10
CA SER A 737 -53.35 -17.83 -29.67
C SER A 737 -52.44 -18.07 -28.46
N LYS A 738 -52.57 -19.25 -27.82
CA LYS A 738 -51.78 -19.69 -26.65
C LYS A 738 -50.68 -20.69 -27.01
N VAL A 739 -50.71 -21.26 -28.21
CA VAL A 739 -49.68 -22.21 -28.67
C VAL A 739 -49.05 -21.68 -29.95
N ALA A 740 -47.73 -21.67 -30.02
CA ALA A 740 -46.99 -21.35 -31.23
C ALA A 740 -45.91 -22.39 -31.51
N PHE A 741 -45.43 -22.43 -32.74
CA PHE A 741 -44.40 -23.35 -33.19
C PHE A 741 -43.11 -22.60 -33.51
N ALA A 742 -41.97 -23.21 -33.18
CA ALA A 742 -40.66 -22.73 -33.57
C ALA A 742 -39.99 -23.80 -34.44
N PHE A 743 -39.99 -23.61 -35.76
CA PHE A 743 -39.37 -24.56 -36.69
C PHE A 743 -37.91 -24.16 -36.90
N ALA A 744 -36.95 -25.05 -36.61
CA ALA A 744 -35.55 -24.81 -36.88
C ALA A 744 -35.03 -25.79 -37.95
N GLY A 745 -34.36 -25.28 -38.97
CA GLY A 745 -33.87 -26.12 -40.07
C GLY A 745 -32.89 -25.43 -41.01
N LEU A 746 -32.56 -26.14 -42.09
CA LEU A 746 -31.69 -25.64 -43.17
C LEU A 746 -32.36 -24.54 -44.02
N HIS A 747 -31.56 -23.86 -44.87
CA HIS A 747 -32.00 -22.79 -45.77
C HIS A 747 -33.01 -23.21 -46.87
N THR A 748 -33.47 -24.46 -46.88
CA THR A 748 -34.45 -24.95 -47.84
C THR A 748 -35.86 -24.37 -47.62
N LEU A 749 -36.15 -23.74 -46.48
CA LEU A 749 -37.49 -23.25 -46.13
C LEU A 749 -37.95 -22.01 -46.92
N GLU A 750 -37.02 -21.18 -47.41
CA GLU A 750 -37.31 -20.09 -48.37
C GLU A 750 -37.25 -20.55 -49.84
N GLU A 751 -36.50 -21.63 -50.14
CA GLU A 751 -36.36 -22.22 -51.48
C GLU A 751 -37.48 -23.22 -51.81
N MET A 752 -38.34 -23.53 -50.84
CA MET A 752 -39.57 -24.29 -50.97
C MET A 752 -40.67 -23.50 -51.70
N THR A 753 -40.39 -23.12 -52.96
CA THR A 753 -41.39 -22.66 -53.93
C THR A 753 -42.17 -23.82 -54.54
N ALA A 754 -42.02 -25.05 -54.05
CA ALA A 754 -42.97 -26.12 -54.36
C ALA A 754 -44.35 -25.66 -53.89
N ASP A 755 -45.34 -25.67 -54.79
CA ASP A 755 -46.65 -25.02 -54.66
C ASP A 755 -47.44 -25.36 -53.37
N TYR A 756 -46.98 -26.34 -52.57
CA TYR A 756 -47.60 -26.76 -51.31
C TYR A 756 -46.98 -26.17 -50.02
N PHE A 757 -45.74 -25.66 -50.03
CA PHE A 757 -45.10 -25.09 -48.83
C PHE A 757 -45.34 -23.58 -48.67
N GLN A 758 -45.53 -22.85 -49.76
CA GLN A 758 -45.81 -21.40 -49.73
C GLN A 758 -46.95 -21.02 -48.76
N PRO A 759 -48.09 -21.73 -48.73
CA PRO A 759 -49.19 -21.36 -47.84
C PRO A 759 -48.82 -21.54 -46.35
N PHE A 760 -47.98 -22.53 -46.02
CA PHE A 760 -47.51 -22.77 -44.66
C PHE A 760 -46.57 -21.66 -44.19
N PHE A 761 -45.57 -21.30 -45.00
CA PHE A 761 -44.59 -20.28 -44.63
C PHE A 761 -45.16 -18.87 -44.57
N ALA A 762 -46.24 -18.57 -45.31
CA ALA A 762 -46.99 -17.33 -45.15
C ALA A 762 -47.65 -17.19 -43.76
N SER A 763 -47.70 -18.26 -42.95
CA SER A 763 -48.34 -18.30 -41.64
C SER A 763 -47.35 -18.22 -40.46
N VAL A 764 -46.05 -18.08 -40.73
CA VAL A 764 -44.96 -18.08 -39.74
C VAL A 764 -43.97 -16.96 -40.02
N ILE A 765 -43.26 -16.50 -38.99
CA ILE A 765 -42.30 -15.37 -39.10
C ILE A 765 -40.89 -15.93 -39.35
N PRO A 766 -40.25 -15.62 -40.49
CA PRO A 766 -38.90 -16.07 -40.78
C PRO A 766 -37.86 -15.25 -40.00
N ILE A 767 -36.89 -15.92 -39.37
CA ILE A 767 -35.76 -15.33 -38.66
C ILE A 767 -34.47 -16.00 -39.16
N HIS A 768 -33.63 -15.23 -39.83
CA HIS A 768 -32.33 -15.69 -40.34
C HIS A 768 -31.29 -15.80 -39.23
N VAL A 769 -30.56 -16.92 -39.20
CA VAL A 769 -29.47 -17.19 -38.27
C VAL A 769 -28.14 -17.24 -39.04
N GLY A 770 -27.52 -16.08 -39.21
CA GLY A 770 -26.23 -15.91 -39.92
C GLY A 770 -24.98 -15.99 -39.02
N PHE A 771 -23.85 -15.51 -39.51
CA PHE A 771 -22.57 -15.48 -38.78
C PHE A 771 -22.59 -14.58 -37.53
N LEU A 772 -21.64 -14.81 -36.61
CA LEU A 772 -21.42 -13.94 -35.46
C LEU A 772 -20.67 -12.67 -35.86
N LYS A 773 -21.02 -11.56 -35.23
CA LYS A 773 -20.30 -10.28 -35.40
C LYS A 773 -18.90 -10.37 -34.79
N ARG A 774 -17.95 -9.59 -35.30
CA ARG A 774 -16.55 -9.52 -34.80
C ARG A 774 -16.45 -9.31 -33.29
N ALA A 775 -17.30 -8.45 -32.72
CA ALA A 775 -17.33 -8.21 -31.28
C ALA A 775 -17.76 -9.47 -30.48
N ALA A 776 -18.78 -10.19 -30.96
CA ALA A 776 -19.24 -11.42 -30.34
C ALA A 776 -18.18 -12.53 -30.42
N THR A 777 -17.52 -12.69 -31.57
CA THR A 777 -16.41 -13.64 -31.73
C THR A 777 -15.28 -13.35 -30.75
N ARG A 778 -14.91 -12.08 -30.58
CA ARG A 778 -13.90 -11.66 -29.59
C ARG A 778 -14.33 -11.98 -28.17
N GLN A 779 -15.59 -11.73 -27.82
CA GLN A 779 -16.11 -12.00 -26.48
C GLN A 779 -16.13 -13.51 -26.17
N ILE A 780 -16.61 -14.34 -27.11
CA ILE A 780 -16.63 -15.80 -26.95
C ILE A 780 -15.23 -16.35 -26.69
N LEU A 781 -14.22 -15.84 -27.39
CA LEU A 781 -12.84 -16.33 -27.26
C LEU A 781 -12.11 -15.75 -26.03
N ALA A 782 -12.20 -14.44 -25.82
CA ALA A 782 -11.43 -13.78 -24.76
C ALA A 782 -12.09 -13.92 -23.38
N ASN A 783 -13.40 -14.16 -23.32
CA ASN A 783 -14.13 -14.27 -22.06
C ASN A 783 -15.26 -15.32 -22.11
N PRO A 784 -14.94 -16.61 -22.30
CA PRO A 784 -15.93 -17.69 -22.33
C PRO A 784 -16.52 -18.00 -20.93
N GLY A 785 -15.88 -17.60 -19.83
CA GLY A 785 -16.37 -17.82 -18.47
C GLY A 785 -15.52 -17.13 -17.41
N GLU A 786 -16.08 -16.98 -16.20
CA GLU A 786 -15.47 -16.21 -15.10
C GLU A 786 -14.09 -16.73 -14.65
N ASP A 787 -13.85 -18.03 -14.82
CA ASP A 787 -12.64 -18.75 -14.39
C ASP A 787 -11.68 -19.08 -15.55
N PHE A 788 -11.86 -18.49 -16.73
CA PHE A 788 -10.98 -18.77 -17.86
C PHE A 788 -9.61 -18.08 -17.69
N LEU A 789 -8.54 -18.89 -17.70
CA LEU A 789 -7.19 -18.46 -17.31
C LEU A 789 -6.26 -18.10 -18.48
N LEU A 790 -6.68 -18.35 -19.72
CA LEU A 790 -5.88 -18.10 -20.92
C LEU A 790 -6.39 -16.85 -21.64
N ASP A 791 -5.51 -16.21 -22.41
CA ASP A 791 -5.83 -14.96 -23.10
C ASP A 791 -5.37 -14.98 -24.56
N TYR A 792 -5.76 -13.96 -25.32
CA TYR A 792 -5.47 -13.82 -26.75
C TYR A 792 -4.94 -12.42 -27.06
N THR A 793 -3.97 -12.31 -27.96
CA THR A 793 -3.64 -10.98 -28.51
C THR A 793 -4.77 -10.48 -29.40
N SER A 794 -4.89 -9.16 -29.57
CA SER A 794 -5.93 -8.56 -30.43
C SER A 794 -5.78 -9.01 -31.88
N GLU A 795 -4.55 -9.18 -32.35
CA GLU A 795 -4.20 -9.68 -33.67
C GLU A 795 -4.61 -11.15 -33.84
N ALA A 796 -4.41 -11.98 -32.82
CA ALA A 796 -4.83 -13.39 -32.85
C ALA A 796 -6.36 -13.51 -32.95
N LEU A 797 -7.10 -12.69 -32.20
CA LEU A 797 -8.57 -12.65 -32.29
C LEU A 797 -9.05 -12.19 -33.67
N ASP A 798 -8.37 -11.20 -34.26
CA ASP A 798 -8.68 -10.71 -35.60
C ASP A 798 -8.36 -11.73 -36.68
N GLU A 799 -7.26 -12.46 -36.54
CA GLU A 799 -6.91 -13.57 -37.43
C GLU A 799 -7.96 -14.68 -37.34
N ILE A 800 -8.38 -15.07 -36.12
CA ILE A 800 -9.46 -16.07 -35.95
C ILE A 800 -10.75 -15.59 -36.63
N TYR A 801 -11.12 -14.32 -36.48
CA TYR A 801 -12.28 -13.77 -37.17
C TYR A 801 -12.11 -13.77 -38.70
N ALA A 802 -10.95 -13.38 -39.22
CA ALA A 802 -10.67 -13.41 -40.66
C ALA A 802 -10.72 -14.83 -41.25
N LEU A 803 -10.25 -15.83 -40.49
CA LEU A 803 -10.27 -17.24 -40.90
C LEU A 803 -11.67 -17.86 -40.89
N THR A 804 -12.49 -17.46 -39.92
CA THR A 804 -13.81 -18.08 -39.68
C THR A 804 -14.99 -17.26 -40.20
N SER A 805 -14.80 -15.98 -40.48
CA SER A 805 -15.86 -14.99 -40.73
C SER A 805 -16.96 -14.97 -39.66
N GLY A 806 -16.62 -15.38 -38.42
CA GLY A 806 -17.60 -15.48 -37.32
C GLY A 806 -18.48 -16.73 -37.38
N GLN A 807 -18.13 -17.76 -38.15
CA GLN A 807 -18.83 -19.03 -38.15
C GLN A 807 -18.77 -19.68 -36.75
N PRO A 808 -19.92 -19.86 -36.05
CA PRO A 808 -19.92 -20.21 -34.62
C PRO A 808 -19.15 -21.48 -34.28
N TYR A 809 -19.34 -22.53 -35.07
CA TYR A 809 -18.70 -23.82 -34.84
C TYR A 809 -17.18 -23.78 -35.07
N LEU A 810 -16.71 -23.06 -36.09
CA LEU A 810 -15.29 -22.91 -36.37
C LEU A 810 -14.59 -22.02 -35.35
N VAL A 811 -15.26 -20.97 -34.86
CA VAL A 811 -14.78 -20.14 -33.74
C VAL A 811 -14.57 -21.00 -32.50
N GLN A 812 -15.61 -21.77 -32.12
CA GLN A 812 -15.54 -22.70 -30.98
C GLN A 812 -14.48 -23.79 -31.20
N LEU A 813 -14.37 -24.35 -32.42
CA LEU A 813 -13.38 -25.36 -32.76
C LEU A 813 -11.95 -24.81 -32.62
N LEU A 814 -11.67 -23.61 -33.13
CA LEU A 814 -10.35 -22.98 -32.98
C LEU A 814 -10.02 -22.70 -31.51
N GLY A 815 -10.94 -22.12 -30.76
CA GLY A 815 -10.78 -21.92 -29.32
C GLY A 815 -10.46 -23.24 -28.61
N PHE A 816 -11.25 -24.29 -28.90
CA PHE A 816 -11.08 -25.62 -28.34
C PHE A 816 -9.68 -26.19 -28.63
N GLN A 817 -9.22 -26.10 -29.88
CA GLN A 817 -7.90 -26.63 -30.27
C GLN A 817 -6.75 -25.84 -29.66
N LEU A 818 -6.89 -24.52 -29.50
CA LEU A 818 -5.86 -23.68 -28.88
C LEU A 818 -5.67 -24.03 -27.40
N VAL A 819 -6.76 -24.17 -26.63
CA VAL A 819 -6.69 -24.57 -25.22
C VAL A 819 -6.12 -25.98 -25.09
N ARG A 820 -6.53 -26.91 -25.95
CA ARG A 820 -5.95 -28.25 -25.98
C ARG A 820 -4.45 -28.21 -26.26
N GLY A 821 -4.02 -27.50 -27.31
CA GLY A 821 -2.61 -27.37 -27.67
C GLY A 821 -1.78 -26.71 -26.57
N TYR A 822 -2.34 -25.74 -25.83
CA TYR A 822 -1.70 -25.17 -24.65
C TYR A 822 -1.51 -26.22 -23.55
N ASN A 823 -2.57 -26.98 -23.23
CA ASN A 823 -2.51 -27.99 -22.18
C ASN A 823 -1.51 -29.10 -22.51
N ASP A 824 -1.51 -29.59 -23.76
CA ASP A 824 -0.58 -30.61 -24.23
C ASP A 824 0.88 -30.09 -24.14
N PHE A 825 1.13 -28.84 -24.55
CA PHE A 825 2.47 -28.25 -24.49
C PHE A 825 2.97 -28.00 -23.06
N VAL A 826 2.11 -27.49 -22.17
CA VAL A 826 2.52 -27.10 -20.82
C VAL A 826 2.51 -28.26 -19.85
N PHE A 827 1.44 -29.06 -19.84
CA PHE A 827 1.24 -30.09 -18.82
C PHE A 827 1.68 -31.48 -19.28
N GLU A 828 1.46 -31.87 -20.53
CA GLU A 828 1.91 -33.18 -21.01
C GLU A 828 3.39 -33.20 -21.37
N GLN A 829 3.88 -32.15 -22.02
CA GLN A 829 5.30 -32.04 -22.41
C GLN A 829 6.19 -31.38 -21.35
N GLY A 830 5.61 -30.81 -20.28
CA GLY A 830 6.34 -30.19 -19.17
C GLY A 830 7.13 -28.94 -19.56
N ARG A 831 6.71 -28.20 -20.58
CA ARG A 831 7.38 -26.98 -21.06
C ARG A 831 6.69 -25.73 -20.51
N SER A 832 7.45 -24.66 -20.32
CA SER A 832 6.87 -23.36 -19.95
C SER A 832 6.52 -22.54 -21.18
N ARG A 833 5.34 -21.91 -21.16
CA ARG A 833 4.86 -21.01 -22.21
C ARG A 833 3.95 -19.93 -21.62
N SER A 834 4.00 -18.75 -22.23
CA SER A 834 3.09 -17.63 -21.94
C SER A 834 1.62 -18.06 -22.07
N PRO A 835 0.73 -17.75 -21.11
CA PRO A 835 -0.70 -18.08 -21.15
C PRO A 835 -1.51 -17.14 -22.09
N VAL A 836 -0.89 -16.73 -23.20
CA VAL A 836 -1.46 -15.81 -24.18
C VAL A 836 -1.27 -16.40 -25.57
N PHE A 837 -2.36 -16.61 -26.29
CA PHE A 837 -2.39 -17.07 -27.68
C PHE A 837 -2.08 -15.93 -28.64
N LYS A 838 -1.14 -16.17 -29.54
CA LYS A 838 -0.72 -15.26 -30.60
C LYS A 838 -1.13 -15.79 -31.97
N VAL A 839 -0.92 -14.99 -33.01
CA VAL A 839 -1.20 -15.36 -34.41
C VAL A 839 -0.47 -16.65 -34.80
N GLU A 840 0.76 -16.86 -34.33
CA GLU A 840 1.54 -18.07 -34.62
C GLU A 840 0.88 -19.33 -34.06
N ASP A 841 0.18 -19.21 -32.94
CA ASP A 841 -0.52 -20.33 -32.31
C ASP A 841 -1.77 -20.71 -33.09
N VAL A 842 -2.49 -19.71 -33.59
CA VAL A 842 -3.62 -19.91 -34.52
C VAL A 842 -3.12 -20.59 -35.79
N ALA A 843 -2.00 -20.11 -36.35
CA ALA A 843 -1.36 -20.70 -37.52
C ALA A 843 -0.94 -22.15 -37.29
N ALA A 844 -0.40 -22.48 -36.11
CA ALA A 844 -0.02 -23.84 -35.76
C ALA A 844 -1.23 -24.79 -35.73
N VAL A 845 -2.36 -24.34 -35.19
CA VAL A 845 -3.60 -25.13 -35.14
C VAL A 845 -4.16 -25.40 -36.54
N ILE A 846 -4.25 -24.38 -37.40
CA ILE A 846 -4.85 -24.55 -38.74
C ILE A 846 -3.97 -25.35 -39.71
N ASN A 847 -2.65 -25.35 -39.48
CA ASN A 847 -1.70 -26.12 -40.26
C ASN A 847 -1.60 -27.59 -39.79
N ASP A 848 -2.22 -27.95 -38.67
CA ASP A 848 -2.36 -29.34 -38.24
C ASP A 848 -3.27 -30.10 -39.23
N PRO A 849 -2.78 -31.17 -39.88
CA PRO A 849 -3.60 -32.01 -40.76
C PRO A 849 -4.87 -32.57 -40.11
N GLU A 850 -4.89 -32.70 -38.78
CA GLU A 850 -6.06 -33.18 -38.04
C GLU A 850 -7.15 -32.11 -37.84
N PHE A 851 -6.83 -30.81 -37.98
CA PHE A 851 -7.81 -29.73 -37.79
C PHE A 851 -9.02 -29.90 -38.70
N PHE A 852 -8.77 -30.07 -40.01
CA PHE A 852 -9.82 -30.25 -41.00
C PHE A 852 -10.60 -31.56 -40.82
N LYS A 853 -9.96 -32.62 -40.31
CA LYS A 853 -10.64 -33.87 -39.97
C LYS A 853 -11.57 -33.70 -38.77
N ARG A 854 -11.16 -32.97 -37.73
CA ARG A 854 -12.00 -32.65 -36.57
C ARG A 854 -13.17 -31.73 -36.95
N GLY A 855 -12.97 -30.83 -37.90
CA GLY A 855 -14.01 -29.96 -38.45
C GLY A 855 -14.90 -30.58 -39.54
N ARG A 856 -14.72 -31.86 -39.89
CA ARG A 856 -15.36 -32.51 -41.05
C ARG A 856 -16.88 -32.32 -41.14
N TYR A 857 -17.58 -32.33 -40.02
CA TYR A 857 -19.05 -32.17 -40.00
C TYR A 857 -19.52 -30.83 -40.55
N TYR A 858 -18.72 -29.78 -40.38
CA TYR A 858 -18.97 -28.49 -41.01
C TYR A 858 -18.57 -28.55 -42.49
N PHE A 859 -17.31 -28.88 -42.79
CA PHE A 859 -16.77 -28.80 -44.16
C PHE A 859 -17.47 -29.75 -45.16
N ASP A 860 -17.61 -31.03 -44.82
CA ASP A 860 -18.34 -32.00 -45.64
C ASP A 860 -19.84 -31.64 -45.71
N GLY A 861 -20.38 -31.01 -44.66
CA GLY A 861 -21.77 -30.55 -44.60
C GLY A 861 -22.06 -29.45 -45.61
N VAL A 862 -21.27 -28.37 -45.60
CA VAL A 862 -21.39 -27.26 -46.56
C VAL A 862 -21.19 -27.77 -47.99
N TRP A 863 -20.18 -28.63 -48.19
CA TRP A 863 -19.88 -29.22 -49.49
C TRP A 863 -21.00 -30.13 -50.03
N GLY A 864 -21.57 -30.98 -49.18
CA GLY A 864 -22.65 -31.89 -49.53
C GLY A 864 -23.95 -31.16 -49.85
N GLN A 865 -24.21 -30.03 -49.18
CA GLN A 865 -25.37 -29.19 -49.46
C GLN A 865 -25.30 -28.55 -50.85
N ALA A 866 -24.12 -28.06 -51.25
CA ALA A 866 -23.89 -27.57 -52.61
C ALA A 866 -24.07 -28.65 -53.69
N MET A 867 -24.06 -29.94 -53.34
CA MET A 867 -24.34 -31.04 -54.26
C MET A 867 -25.84 -31.23 -54.53
N ARG A 868 -26.68 -30.98 -53.52
CA ARG A 868 -28.13 -31.22 -53.58
C ARG A 868 -28.93 -30.03 -54.14
N GLY A 869 -28.31 -28.85 -54.21
CA GLY A 869 -28.92 -27.65 -54.79
C GLY A 869 -28.88 -27.61 -56.32
N ALA A 870 -29.07 -26.42 -56.89
CA ALA A 870 -28.97 -26.18 -58.34
C ALA A 870 -27.65 -26.68 -58.97
N ASP A 871 -27.75 -27.28 -60.16
CA ASP A 871 -26.62 -27.81 -60.91
C ASP A 871 -25.51 -26.76 -61.10
N GLY A 872 -24.30 -27.09 -60.64
CA GLY A 872 -23.08 -26.30 -60.88
C GLY A 872 -22.46 -25.62 -59.66
N GLN A 873 -23.11 -25.62 -58.50
CA GLN A 873 -22.60 -24.96 -57.29
C GLN A 873 -21.21 -25.45 -56.85
N GLN A 874 -20.97 -26.76 -56.85
CA GLN A 874 -19.66 -27.31 -56.48
C GLN A 874 -18.55 -26.89 -57.44
N ALA A 875 -18.84 -26.77 -58.74
CA ALA A 875 -17.86 -26.30 -59.71
C ALA A 875 -17.53 -24.82 -59.49
N ILE A 876 -18.52 -23.99 -59.16
CA ILE A 876 -18.31 -22.59 -58.77
C ILE A 876 -17.40 -22.50 -57.53
N ILE A 877 -17.69 -23.29 -56.48
CA ILE A 877 -16.86 -23.31 -55.26
C ILE A 877 -15.43 -23.75 -55.57
N GLN A 878 -15.23 -24.76 -56.42
CA GLN A 878 -13.90 -25.22 -56.84
C GLN A 878 -13.14 -24.13 -57.59
N VAL A 879 -13.79 -23.45 -58.54
CA VAL A 879 -13.19 -22.36 -59.32
C VAL A 879 -12.89 -21.15 -58.44
N LEU A 880 -13.70 -20.85 -57.44
CA LEU A 880 -13.45 -19.76 -56.50
C LEU A 880 -12.33 -20.07 -55.50
N ALA A 881 -12.08 -21.34 -55.19
CA ALA A 881 -11.18 -21.71 -54.11
C ALA A 881 -9.75 -21.16 -54.25
N PRO A 882 -9.12 -21.10 -55.45
CA PRO A 882 -7.81 -20.49 -55.65
C PRO A 882 -7.78 -18.96 -55.55
N HIS A 883 -8.94 -18.28 -55.57
CA HIS A 883 -9.07 -16.83 -55.71
C HIS A 883 -9.66 -16.20 -54.44
N PRO A 884 -8.84 -15.85 -53.42
CA PRO A 884 -9.35 -15.32 -52.15
C PRO A 884 -10.07 -13.96 -52.28
N GLU A 885 -9.66 -13.13 -53.25
CA GLU A 885 -10.32 -11.86 -53.57
C GLU A 885 -11.60 -12.04 -54.41
N GLY A 886 -11.88 -13.26 -54.86
CA GLY A 886 -13.02 -13.59 -55.70
C GLY A 886 -12.77 -13.46 -57.20
N LEU A 887 -13.82 -13.72 -57.98
CA LEU A 887 -13.84 -13.65 -59.43
C LEU A 887 -15.09 -12.92 -59.91
N SER A 888 -14.97 -12.21 -61.04
CA SER A 888 -16.13 -11.61 -61.71
C SER A 888 -17.05 -12.66 -62.33
N LEU A 889 -18.28 -12.26 -62.65
CA LEU A 889 -19.28 -13.15 -63.26
C LEU A 889 -18.78 -13.73 -64.58
N ASP A 890 -18.09 -12.92 -65.38
CA ASP A 890 -17.55 -13.32 -66.67
C ASP A 890 -16.41 -14.34 -66.51
N ALA A 891 -15.48 -14.09 -65.58
CA ALA A 891 -14.39 -15.03 -65.29
C ALA A 891 -14.91 -16.37 -64.74
N LEU A 892 -15.98 -16.34 -63.94
CA LEU A 892 -16.66 -17.53 -63.46
C LEU A 892 -17.38 -18.29 -64.59
N ALA A 893 -18.08 -17.60 -65.48
CA ALA A 893 -18.75 -18.22 -66.62
C ALA A 893 -17.75 -18.92 -67.55
N GLU A 894 -16.62 -18.27 -67.83
CA GLU A 894 -15.52 -18.85 -68.63
C GLU A 894 -14.92 -20.09 -67.96
N SER A 895 -14.64 -20.03 -66.66
CA SER A 895 -13.95 -21.10 -65.92
C SER A 895 -14.84 -22.31 -65.61
N THR A 896 -16.15 -22.09 -65.45
CA THR A 896 -17.14 -23.16 -65.14
C THR A 896 -17.82 -23.75 -66.38
N ALA A 897 -17.68 -23.09 -67.54
CA ALA A 897 -18.41 -23.40 -68.77
C ALA A 897 -19.96 -23.37 -68.61
N MET A 898 -20.46 -22.56 -67.67
CA MET A 898 -21.90 -22.40 -67.41
C MET A 898 -22.48 -21.19 -68.16
N GLY A 899 -23.74 -21.30 -68.58
CA GLY A 899 -24.50 -20.15 -69.07
C GLY A 899 -24.71 -19.11 -67.97
N ARG A 900 -24.74 -17.82 -68.32
CA ARG A 900 -24.87 -16.72 -67.33
C ARG A 900 -26.10 -16.84 -66.43
N GLU A 901 -27.25 -17.27 -66.96
CA GLU A 901 -28.47 -17.46 -66.16
C GLU A 901 -28.32 -18.58 -65.13
N GLN A 902 -27.77 -19.73 -65.53
CA GLN A 902 -27.50 -20.85 -64.62
C GLN A 902 -26.49 -20.45 -63.54
N LEU A 903 -25.42 -19.73 -63.92
CA LEU A 903 -24.41 -19.25 -63.00
C LEU A 903 -24.99 -18.27 -61.97
N GLN A 904 -25.80 -17.30 -62.41
CA GLN A 904 -26.46 -16.36 -61.50
C GLN A 904 -27.44 -17.06 -60.56
N ALA A 905 -28.20 -18.05 -61.05
CA ALA A 905 -29.09 -18.84 -60.20
C ALA A 905 -28.30 -19.61 -59.13
N ALA A 906 -27.22 -20.29 -59.51
CA ALA A 906 -26.37 -21.05 -58.59
C ALA A 906 -25.63 -20.14 -57.59
N LEU A 907 -25.11 -18.99 -58.02
CA LEU A 907 -24.53 -17.98 -57.12
C LEU A 907 -25.57 -17.43 -56.15
N GLY A 908 -26.80 -17.18 -56.62
CA GLY A 908 -27.90 -16.74 -55.76
C GLY A 908 -28.22 -17.75 -54.65
N VAL A 909 -28.22 -19.05 -54.96
CA VAL A 909 -28.37 -20.11 -53.94
C VAL A 909 -27.20 -20.08 -52.95
N LEU A 910 -25.96 -20.05 -53.45
CA LEU A 910 -24.77 -20.02 -52.59
C LEU A 910 -24.71 -18.78 -51.69
N MET A 911 -25.19 -17.63 -52.16
CA MET A 911 -25.29 -16.40 -51.37
C MET A 911 -26.34 -16.52 -50.27
N ARG A 912 -27.53 -17.03 -50.59
CA ARG A 912 -28.59 -17.27 -49.59
C ARG A 912 -28.16 -18.26 -48.50
N HIS A 913 -27.28 -19.20 -48.85
CA HIS A 913 -26.77 -20.22 -47.95
C HIS A 913 -25.50 -19.77 -47.18
N ASP A 914 -25.15 -18.49 -47.23
CA ASP A 914 -23.98 -17.90 -46.57
C ASP A 914 -22.65 -18.59 -46.95
N VAL A 915 -22.53 -19.11 -48.19
CA VAL A 915 -21.31 -19.76 -48.69
C VAL A 915 -20.41 -18.78 -49.44
N VAL A 916 -21.01 -17.95 -50.30
CA VAL A 916 -20.31 -16.93 -51.08
C VAL A 916 -20.90 -15.54 -50.85
N ALA A 917 -20.08 -14.51 -50.99
CA ALA A 917 -20.50 -13.12 -50.95
C ALA A 917 -20.05 -12.39 -52.21
N GLU A 918 -20.89 -11.45 -52.66
CA GLU A 918 -20.55 -10.51 -53.72
C GLU A 918 -19.89 -9.26 -53.11
N ASN A 919 -18.79 -8.82 -53.71
CA ASN A 919 -18.11 -7.57 -53.39
C ASN A 919 -17.72 -6.87 -54.70
N GLU A 920 -18.29 -5.70 -54.96
CA GLU A 920 -18.00 -4.89 -56.16
C GLU A 920 -18.07 -5.67 -57.49
N GLY A 921 -19.03 -6.60 -57.62
CA GLY A 921 -19.21 -7.43 -58.81
C GLY A 921 -18.24 -8.61 -58.93
N SER A 922 -17.54 -8.96 -57.84
CA SER A 922 -16.76 -10.19 -57.71
C SER A 922 -17.30 -11.08 -56.59
N TRP A 923 -17.39 -12.39 -56.83
CA TRP A 923 -17.88 -13.37 -55.87
C TRP A 923 -16.71 -14.09 -55.21
N ARG A 924 -16.77 -14.27 -53.90
CA ARG A 924 -15.75 -15.00 -53.12
C ARG A 924 -16.38 -15.89 -52.08
N ILE A 925 -15.66 -16.93 -51.67
CA ILE A 925 -16.05 -17.78 -50.54
C ILE A 925 -15.91 -16.99 -49.24
N ILE A 926 -16.96 -16.98 -48.40
CA ILE A 926 -17.00 -16.16 -47.19
C ILE A 926 -16.05 -16.69 -46.11
N VAL A 927 -16.04 -18.00 -45.89
CA VAL A 927 -15.27 -18.64 -44.82
C VAL A 927 -13.94 -19.12 -45.37
N GLU A 928 -12.86 -18.44 -44.98
CA GLU A 928 -11.50 -18.72 -45.46
C GLU A 928 -11.03 -20.14 -45.14
N LEU A 929 -11.38 -20.70 -43.97
CA LEU A 929 -11.07 -22.09 -43.64
C LEU A 929 -11.78 -23.08 -44.59
N PHE A 930 -13.02 -22.80 -45.02
CA PHE A 930 -13.71 -23.65 -45.99
C PHE A 930 -13.02 -23.58 -47.36
N ARG A 931 -12.61 -22.39 -47.80
CA ARG A 931 -11.82 -22.20 -49.04
C ARG A 931 -10.53 -23.04 -49.02
N ARG A 932 -9.75 -22.97 -47.93
CA ARG A 932 -8.51 -23.76 -47.77
C ARG A 932 -8.78 -25.26 -47.79
N TRP A 933 -9.88 -25.70 -47.16
CA TRP A 933 -10.27 -27.10 -47.17
C TRP A 933 -10.61 -27.61 -48.58
N VAL A 934 -11.35 -26.83 -49.37
CA VAL A 934 -11.67 -27.17 -50.78
C VAL A 934 -10.39 -27.31 -51.59
N LEU A 935 -9.45 -26.37 -51.45
CA LEU A 935 -8.14 -26.44 -52.10
C LEU A 935 -7.35 -27.71 -51.76
N GLN A 936 -7.37 -28.14 -50.49
CA GLN A 936 -6.62 -29.33 -50.07
C GLN A 936 -7.26 -30.63 -50.59
N LYS A 937 -8.59 -30.71 -50.64
CA LYS A 937 -9.32 -31.94 -50.93
C LYS A 937 -9.58 -32.17 -52.43
N HIS A 938 -9.73 -31.10 -53.21
CA HIS A 938 -10.25 -31.18 -54.59
C HIS A 938 -9.32 -30.60 -55.66
N HIS A 939 -8.15 -30.08 -55.29
CA HIS A 939 -7.18 -29.49 -56.22
C HIS A 939 -5.96 -30.41 -56.49
N ARG A 940 -6.12 -31.72 -56.31
CA ARG A 940 -5.11 -32.74 -56.66
C ARG A 940 -5.41 -33.42 -57.98
#